data_AF-A0A813DCM6-F1
#
_entry.id   AF-A0A813DCM6-F1
#
_cell.length_a   1.000
_cell.length_b   1.000
_cell.length_c   1.000
_cell.angle_alpha   90.00
_cell.angle_beta   90.00
_cell.angle_gamma   90.00
#
_symmetry.space_group_name_H-M   'P 1'
#
loop_
_entity.id
_entity.type
_entity.pdbx_description
1 polymer ?
#
loop_
_entity_poly.entity_id
_entity_poly.type
_entity_poly.pdbx_seq_one_letter_code
_entity_poly.pdbx_strand_id
1 'polypeptide(L)'
;MPSAGWTKMSVDEVRLATAWYEEEKVAPAEIAERLGRDKATLTRLLVKTVDRKRQGRPVALTDAQVDFLEHRLDELIVKADGKYRVTAKMLRANTRTKASARAMLDALRKRNIYFRKLREKPVLTDEDIVAFAKKYKDKSKAWWQKNVHAFIDGKFFQVYLNGKERDRAARHATFGAFRSPGKGLSHGYVKAKQPDDEAAPQEAAAAVQPDDEVLAPPGDEATELPPPPEEWQQWAEDEGARNYVFLVTFAAVLVTVAAEANAMGVPLRTLEEVSREMIRDAILDAVANPSADTSRGRGGRPRTIPLSVVKMVVFLEMPLHFHVAVRLSSLSRFAPLKAALRSRHGLASHWSTTHSEWWSAVRYGVFTTQRKPSVDASPLMKAQQPFLAAKRKRDRELAEQLAHSSGGATKKQPGFNKLDLYAVIIDKKLRTTSAVMAYVQGFGSQQMQLFIARAQRKLADHISDAWEWDAARSKALEEEQSEWNLLEALAMGLCSGTSCDWRAGASEFFARNAHTINEGELAAALARVIKSGPSKTARVPLITGPTNAGKSTILDPIDEVFGAASVFHTPALGSSMALSNLVTKPKKFIFLDDYRPVEFATVPRRPCPTIPLVTFLKLMGGQWFEVQVSQSFNNGNVDCRWTKGVAMTAKLDGLWDPTPVVSQEDIRHMQSRVHQFTASAQI
;
A
#
# COMPACT_ATOMS: atom_id res chain seq x y z
N MET A 1 19.80 -29.20 -54.04
CA MET A 1 19.84 -27.76 -54.38
C MET A 1 20.23 -26.99 -53.13
N PRO A 2 21.32 -26.20 -53.14
CA PRO A 2 21.67 -25.41 -51.97
C PRO A 2 20.59 -24.36 -51.71
N SER A 3 20.26 -24.16 -50.44
CA SER A 3 19.34 -23.12 -49.97
C SER A 3 19.89 -21.75 -50.38
N ALA A 4 19.44 -21.25 -51.52
CA ALA A 4 19.85 -19.98 -52.12
C ALA A 4 19.29 -18.78 -51.34
N GLY A 5 19.63 -18.69 -50.06
CA GLY A 5 19.48 -17.48 -49.26
C GLY A 5 20.68 -16.58 -49.51
N TRP A 6 20.42 -15.38 -50.03
CA TRP A 6 21.44 -14.33 -50.15
C TRP A 6 22.11 -14.10 -48.79
N THR A 7 23.35 -14.57 -48.65
CA THR A 7 24.09 -14.47 -47.40
C THR A 7 25.04 -13.27 -47.50
N LYS A 8 24.86 -12.28 -46.62
CA LYS A 8 25.66 -11.06 -46.59
C LYS A 8 27.12 -11.42 -46.24
N MET A 9 28.08 -10.93 -47.04
CA MET A 9 29.50 -11.14 -46.74
C MET A 9 29.85 -10.52 -45.38
N SER A 10 30.61 -11.26 -44.57
CA SER A 10 31.15 -10.80 -43.30
C SER A 10 32.19 -9.70 -43.53
N VAL A 11 32.51 -8.95 -42.47
CA VAL A 11 33.52 -7.88 -42.53
C VAL A 11 34.89 -8.47 -42.88
N ASP A 12 35.21 -9.64 -42.34
CA ASP A 12 36.48 -10.33 -42.60
C ASP A 12 36.57 -10.86 -44.04
N GLU A 13 35.48 -11.40 -44.58
CA GLU A 13 35.41 -11.82 -45.99
C GLU A 13 35.61 -10.63 -46.92
N VAL A 14 35.03 -9.46 -46.60
CA VAL A 14 35.23 -8.23 -47.38
C VAL A 14 36.69 -7.78 -47.30
N ARG A 15 37.29 -7.77 -46.09
CA ARG A 15 38.69 -7.38 -45.89
C ARG A 15 39.65 -8.28 -46.67
N LEU A 16 39.46 -9.61 -46.59
CA LEU A 16 40.28 -10.58 -47.31
C LEU A 16 40.11 -10.46 -48.82
N ALA A 17 38.88 -10.30 -49.31
CA ALA A 17 38.62 -10.10 -50.73
C ALA A 17 39.29 -8.81 -51.26
N THR A 18 39.28 -7.73 -50.48
CA THR A 18 39.97 -6.49 -50.84
C THR A 18 41.48 -6.65 -50.85
N ALA A 19 42.08 -7.27 -49.82
CA ALA A 19 43.51 -7.52 -49.77
C ALA A 19 44.00 -8.38 -50.94
N TRP A 20 43.32 -9.51 -51.23
CA TRP A 20 43.67 -10.37 -52.36
C TRP A 20 43.53 -9.69 -53.73
N TYR A 21 42.58 -8.76 -53.86
CA TYR A 21 42.39 -8.03 -55.12
C TYR A 21 43.41 -6.89 -55.29
N GLU A 22 43.66 -6.11 -54.24
CA GLU A 22 44.51 -4.92 -54.31
C GLU A 22 46.00 -5.26 -54.19
N GLU A 23 46.38 -6.17 -53.29
CA GLU A 23 47.76 -6.51 -52.98
C GLU A 23 48.26 -7.65 -53.88
N GLU A 24 47.51 -8.77 -53.92
CA GLU A 24 47.92 -9.97 -54.66
C GLU A 24 47.47 -9.96 -56.13
N LYS A 25 46.70 -8.94 -56.56
CA LYS A 25 46.18 -8.78 -57.94
C LYS A 25 45.37 -9.98 -58.46
N VAL A 26 44.75 -10.76 -57.56
CA VAL A 26 43.97 -11.94 -57.92
C VAL A 26 42.66 -11.52 -58.61
N ALA A 27 42.29 -12.22 -59.70
CA ALA A 27 41.08 -11.88 -60.44
C ALA A 27 39.80 -12.14 -59.61
N PRO A 28 38.75 -11.29 -59.70
CA PRO A 28 37.53 -11.44 -58.88
C PRO A 28 36.79 -12.77 -59.03
N ALA A 29 36.97 -13.48 -60.15
CA ALA A 29 36.39 -14.81 -60.37
C ALA A 29 37.02 -15.86 -59.46
N GLU A 30 38.34 -15.81 -59.29
CA GLU A 30 39.10 -16.75 -58.47
C GLU A 30 38.88 -16.47 -56.98
N ILE A 31 38.82 -15.19 -56.59
CA ILE A 31 38.45 -14.80 -55.22
C ILE A 31 37.05 -15.32 -54.87
N ALA A 32 36.11 -15.29 -55.83
CA ALA A 32 34.74 -15.74 -55.61
C ALA A 32 34.69 -17.25 -55.37
N GLU A 33 35.47 -18.04 -56.11
CA GLU A 33 35.60 -19.48 -55.89
C GLU A 33 36.22 -19.79 -54.52
N ARG A 34 37.31 -19.10 -54.14
CA ARG A 34 37.99 -19.28 -52.83
C ARG A 34 37.07 -19.00 -51.64
N LEU A 35 36.19 -18.00 -51.75
CA LEU A 35 35.24 -17.65 -50.69
C LEU A 35 33.89 -18.38 -50.80
N GLY A 36 33.69 -19.23 -51.82
CA GLY A 36 32.40 -19.88 -52.08
C GLY A 36 31.27 -18.88 -52.36
N ARG A 37 31.57 -17.75 -53.01
CA ARG A 37 30.63 -16.67 -53.34
C ARG A 37 30.39 -16.56 -54.84
N ASP A 38 29.31 -15.87 -55.21
CA ASP A 38 29.01 -15.60 -56.61
C ASP A 38 29.95 -14.54 -57.21
N LYS A 39 30.44 -14.79 -58.42
CA LYS A 39 31.37 -13.91 -59.16
C LYS A 39 30.81 -12.50 -59.35
N ALA A 40 29.50 -12.36 -59.60
CA ALA A 40 28.91 -11.04 -59.81
C ALA A 40 28.89 -10.21 -58.51
N THR A 41 28.80 -10.88 -57.36
CA THR A 41 28.86 -10.22 -56.03
C THR A 41 30.23 -9.62 -55.78
N LEU A 42 31.33 -10.38 -56.01
CA LEU A 42 32.68 -9.84 -55.82
C LEU A 42 33.07 -8.80 -56.86
N THR A 43 32.65 -9.00 -58.11
CA THR A 43 32.87 -7.99 -59.17
C THR A 43 32.20 -6.66 -58.82
N ARG A 44 30.99 -6.69 -58.23
CA ARG A 44 30.31 -5.46 -57.76
C ARG A 44 31.04 -4.79 -56.59
N LEU A 45 31.58 -5.59 -55.66
CA LEU A 45 32.29 -5.09 -54.49
C LEU A 45 33.63 -4.46 -54.87
N LEU A 46 34.46 -5.19 -55.60
CA LEU A 46 35.88 -4.88 -55.82
C LEU A 46 36.12 -4.00 -57.04
N VAL A 47 35.36 -4.21 -58.13
CA VAL A 47 35.60 -3.52 -59.41
C VAL A 47 34.68 -2.31 -59.59
N LYS A 48 33.38 -2.46 -59.28
CA LYS A 48 32.40 -1.40 -59.52
C LYS A 48 32.23 -0.41 -58.38
N THR A 49 32.76 -0.73 -57.18
CA THR A 49 32.70 0.11 -55.96
C THR A 49 31.36 0.82 -55.75
N VAL A 50 30.25 0.13 -56.03
CA VAL A 50 28.92 0.75 -55.96
C VAL A 50 28.55 0.93 -54.50
N ASP A 51 28.30 2.18 -54.09
CA ASP A 51 27.81 2.49 -52.75
C ASP A 51 26.56 1.66 -52.43
N ARG A 52 26.64 0.92 -51.32
CA ARG A 52 25.53 0.10 -50.87
C ARG A 52 24.39 1.02 -50.43
N LYS A 53 23.31 1.06 -51.22
CA LYS A 53 22.04 1.67 -50.77
C LYS A 53 21.65 1.02 -49.43
N ARG A 54 21.39 1.83 -48.40
CA ARG A 54 20.93 1.33 -47.10
C ARG A 54 19.70 0.45 -47.30
N GLN A 55 19.88 -0.85 -47.16
CA GLN A 55 18.78 -1.81 -47.22
C GLN A 55 18.00 -1.74 -45.92
N GLY A 56 16.76 -1.30 -46.00
CA GLY A 56 15.85 -1.19 -44.86
C GLY A 56 14.62 -0.38 -45.22
N ARG A 57 13.55 -0.57 -44.44
CA ARG A 57 12.35 0.26 -44.56
C ARG A 57 12.75 1.73 -44.27
N PRO A 58 12.37 2.70 -45.10
CA PRO A 58 12.66 4.11 -44.84
C PRO A 58 12.10 4.51 -43.46
N VAL A 59 12.82 5.40 -42.77
CA VAL A 59 12.41 5.93 -41.47
C VAL A 59 11.04 6.59 -41.63
N ALA A 60 10.12 6.29 -40.72
CA ALA A 60 8.73 6.74 -40.82
C ALA A 60 8.53 8.26 -40.71
N LEU A 61 9.56 8.99 -40.23
CA LEU A 61 9.58 10.43 -40.04
C LEU A 61 10.95 10.96 -40.49
N THR A 62 10.94 12.02 -41.31
CA THR A 62 12.16 12.78 -41.66
C THR A 62 12.47 13.81 -40.58
N ASP A 63 13.71 14.31 -40.50
CA ASP A 63 14.09 15.30 -39.48
C ASP A 63 13.25 16.58 -39.57
N ALA A 64 12.97 17.07 -40.79
CA ALA A 64 12.06 18.20 -41.00
C ALA A 64 10.63 17.93 -40.50
N GLN A 65 10.15 16.69 -40.60
CA GLN A 65 8.87 16.30 -40.02
C GLN A 65 8.94 16.29 -38.49
N VAL A 66 10.05 15.86 -37.90
CA VAL A 66 10.26 15.91 -36.45
C VAL A 66 10.30 17.35 -35.93
N ASP A 67 10.94 18.26 -36.65
CA ASP A 67 10.99 19.69 -36.31
C ASP A 67 9.58 20.31 -36.35
N PHE A 68 8.80 19.97 -37.37
CA PHE A 68 7.39 20.36 -37.45
C PHE A 68 6.54 19.78 -36.30
N LEU A 69 6.80 18.53 -35.90
CA LEU A 69 6.13 17.92 -34.74
C LEU A 69 6.49 18.64 -33.44
N GLU A 70 7.74 19.04 -33.24
CA GLU A 70 8.18 19.80 -32.06
C GLU A 70 7.48 21.15 -32.00
N HIS A 71 7.51 21.92 -33.09
CA HIS A 71 6.83 23.22 -33.15
C HIS A 71 5.33 23.09 -32.83
N ARG A 72 4.65 22.12 -33.46
CA ARG A 72 3.21 21.92 -33.26
C ARG A 72 2.89 21.42 -31.86
N LEU A 73 3.79 20.66 -31.25
CA LEU A 73 3.66 20.21 -29.86
C LEU A 73 3.75 21.40 -28.89
N ASP A 74 4.71 22.30 -29.10
CA ASP A 74 4.86 23.51 -28.29
C ASP A 74 3.62 24.41 -28.42
N GLU A 75 3.08 24.62 -29.62
CA GLU A 75 1.82 25.37 -29.82
C GLU A 75 0.63 24.74 -29.10
N LEU A 76 0.50 23.41 -29.13
CA LEU A 76 -0.58 22.70 -28.44
C LEU A 76 -0.45 22.83 -26.92
N ILE A 77 0.78 22.82 -26.39
CA ILE A 77 1.04 23.00 -24.97
C ILE A 77 0.69 24.43 -24.53
N VAL A 78 1.10 25.43 -25.31
CA VAL A 78 0.74 26.84 -25.06
C VAL A 78 -0.78 27.02 -25.12
N LYS A 79 -1.46 26.46 -26.12
CA LYS A 79 -2.92 26.54 -26.26
C LYS A 79 -3.67 25.80 -25.16
N ALA A 80 -3.12 24.71 -24.65
CA ALA A 80 -3.73 23.97 -23.55
C ALA A 80 -3.68 24.75 -22.23
N ASP A 81 -2.67 25.61 -22.04
CA ASP A 81 -2.49 26.47 -20.87
C ASP A 81 -2.69 25.71 -19.55
N GLY A 82 -2.17 24.48 -19.48
CA GLY A 82 -2.29 23.58 -18.32
C GLY A 82 -3.66 22.92 -18.12
N LYS A 83 -4.73 23.36 -18.80
CA LYS A 83 -6.13 22.92 -18.57
C LYS A 83 -6.39 21.46 -18.94
N TYR A 84 -5.69 20.91 -19.94
CA TYR A 84 -5.83 19.52 -20.36
C TYR A 84 -4.51 18.95 -20.90
N ARG A 85 -4.35 17.62 -20.79
CA ARG A 85 -3.09 16.94 -21.12
C ARG A 85 -2.95 16.84 -22.64
N VAL A 86 -1.87 17.41 -23.18
CA VAL A 86 -1.51 17.21 -24.59
C VAL A 86 -0.89 15.82 -24.78
N THR A 87 -1.52 14.98 -25.61
CA THR A 87 -1.08 13.61 -25.87
C THR A 87 -0.51 13.44 -27.29
N ALA A 88 0.30 12.40 -27.51
CA ALA A 88 0.79 12.07 -28.85
C ALA A 88 -0.35 11.78 -29.86
N LYS A 89 -1.53 11.32 -29.38
CA LYS A 89 -2.74 11.16 -30.20
C LYS A 89 -3.28 12.52 -30.66
N MET A 90 -3.28 13.52 -29.77
CA MET A 90 -3.70 14.89 -30.10
C MET A 90 -2.72 15.54 -31.08
N LEU A 91 -1.41 15.35 -30.86
CA LEU A 91 -0.38 15.82 -31.79
C LEU A 91 -0.58 15.20 -33.18
N ARG A 92 -0.76 13.88 -33.26
CA ARG A 92 -1.02 13.16 -34.51
C ARG A 92 -2.28 13.67 -35.22
N ALA A 93 -3.37 13.90 -34.48
CA ALA A 93 -4.61 14.43 -35.04
C ALA A 93 -4.41 15.85 -35.60
N ASN A 94 -3.55 16.65 -34.97
CA ASN A 94 -3.27 18.02 -35.38
C ASN A 94 -2.31 18.12 -36.56
N THR A 95 -1.35 17.21 -36.67
CA THR A 95 -0.31 17.23 -37.71
C THR A 95 -0.69 16.38 -38.93
N ARG A 96 -1.78 15.61 -38.85
CA ARG A 96 -2.28 14.67 -39.88
C ARG A 96 -1.21 13.69 -40.38
N THR A 97 -0.22 13.40 -39.54
CA THR A 97 0.91 12.54 -39.90
C THR A 97 0.47 11.07 -39.97
N LYS A 98 0.89 10.35 -41.02
CA LYS A 98 0.59 8.92 -41.20
C LYS A 98 1.35 8.02 -40.22
N ALA A 99 2.42 8.53 -39.58
CA ALA A 99 3.19 7.84 -38.56
C ALA A 99 2.33 7.46 -37.34
N SER A 100 2.69 6.35 -36.69
CA SER A 100 2.03 5.91 -35.46
C SER A 100 2.42 6.80 -34.28
N ALA A 101 1.57 6.85 -33.24
CA ALA A 101 1.88 7.62 -32.03
C ALA A 101 3.19 7.16 -31.37
N ARG A 102 3.52 5.87 -31.47
CA ARG A 102 4.79 5.31 -30.97
C ARG A 102 5.99 5.84 -31.76
N ALA A 103 5.92 5.85 -33.08
CA ALA A 103 6.99 6.39 -33.93
C ALA A 103 7.24 7.89 -33.66
N MET A 104 6.18 8.66 -33.42
CA MET A 104 6.28 10.08 -33.04
C MET A 104 6.94 10.25 -31.67
N LEU A 105 6.57 9.43 -30.68
CA LEU A 105 7.20 9.48 -29.35
C LEU A 105 8.68 9.11 -29.40
N ASP A 106 9.05 8.08 -30.16
CA ASP A 106 10.45 7.67 -30.27
C ASP A 106 11.29 8.74 -31.00
N ALA A 107 10.73 9.44 -31.98
CA ALA A 107 11.37 10.59 -32.61
C ALA A 107 11.57 11.77 -31.64
N LEU A 108 10.56 12.11 -30.84
CA LEU A 108 10.66 13.15 -29.81
C LEU A 108 11.68 12.79 -28.72
N ARG A 109 11.74 11.52 -28.30
CA ARG A 109 12.74 11.04 -27.32
C ARG A 109 14.17 11.16 -27.82
N LYS A 110 14.41 10.92 -29.12
CA LYS A 110 15.73 11.16 -29.74
C LYS A 110 16.15 12.63 -29.68
N ARG A 111 15.19 13.57 -29.66
CA ARG A 111 15.41 15.00 -29.42
C ARG A 111 15.42 15.37 -27.92
N ASN A 112 15.47 14.38 -27.02
CA ASN A 112 15.38 14.54 -25.57
C ASN A 112 14.07 15.18 -25.07
N ILE A 113 12.99 15.11 -25.86
CA ILE A 113 11.67 15.61 -25.47
C ILE A 113 10.89 14.48 -24.78
N TYR A 114 10.70 14.61 -23.48
CA TYR A 114 9.99 13.63 -22.65
C TYR A 114 8.75 14.24 -22.01
N PHE A 115 7.74 13.41 -21.76
CA PHE A 115 6.63 13.80 -20.91
C PHE A 115 7.12 13.88 -19.46
N ARG A 116 7.07 15.07 -18.87
CA ARG A 116 7.58 15.32 -17.51
C ARG A 116 6.47 15.91 -16.65
N LYS A 117 6.46 15.56 -15.36
CA LYS A 117 5.49 16.09 -14.40
C LYS A 117 5.57 17.61 -14.29
N LEU A 118 4.46 18.27 -13.99
CA LEU A 118 4.43 19.70 -13.60
C LEU A 118 5.10 19.87 -12.22
N ARG A 119 5.62 21.07 -11.89
CA ARG A 119 6.23 21.32 -10.57
C ARG A 119 5.12 21.48 -9.52
N GLU A 120 5.32 20.93 -8.33
CA GLU A 120 4.41 21.09 -7.18
C GLU A 120 4.58 22.45 -6.47
N LYS A 121 5.68 23.17 -6.70
CA LYS A 121 5.95 24.46 -6.06
C LYS A 121 5.41 25.65 -6.87
N PRO A 122 4.76 26.65 -6.25
CA PRO A 122 4.55 27.97 -6.85
C PRO A 122 5.89 28.57 -7.27
N VAL A 123 5.93 29.27 -8.41
CA VAL A 123 7.14 29.96 -8.89
C VAL A 123 6.99 31.43 -8.53
N LEU A 124 7.83 31.92 -7.63
CA LEU A 124 8.04 33.35 -7.42
C LEU A 124 8.69 33.92 -8.69
N THR A 125 8.04 34.89 -9.33
CA THR A 125 8.63 35.58 -10.49
C THR A 125 9.65 36.63 -10.02
N ASP A 126 10.55 37.04 -10.92
CA ASP A 126 11.48 38.14 -10.62
C ASP A 126 10.72 39.43 -10.28
N GLU A 127 9.53 39.64 -10.89
CA GLU A 127 8.64 40.73 -10.55
C GLU A 127 8.11 40.64 -9.11
N ASP A 128 7.75 39.45 -8.64
CA ASP A 128 7.29 39.23 -7.26
C ASP A 128 8.43 39.47 -6.25
N ILE A 129 9.65 39.02 -6.58
CA ILE A 129 10.85 39.23 -5.76
C ILE A 129 11.17 40.72 -5.69
N VAL A 130 11.14 41.43 -6.82
CA VAL A 130 11.39 42.88 -6.88
C VAL A 130 10.28 43.66 -6.19
N ALA A 131 9.01 43.25 -6.32
CA ALA A 131 7.89 43.89 -5.63
C ALA A 131 7.99 43.71 -4.12
N PHE A 132 8.32 42.51 -3.65
CA PHE A 132 8.59 42.23 -2.23
C PHE A 132 9.78 43.06 -1.74
N ALA A 133 10.91 43.01 -2.46
CA ALA A 133 12.10 43.77 -2.11
C ALA A 133 11.81 45.28 -2.06
N LYS A 134 11.12 45.85 -3.05
CA LYS A 134 10.74 47.28 -3.04
C LYS A 134 9.82 47.63 -1.87
N LYS A 135 8.90 46.75 -1.49
CA LYS A 135 7.95 46.99 -0.40
C LYS A 135 8.61 46.93 0.98
N TYR A 136 9.64 46.09 1.14
CA TYR A 136 10.22 45.81 2.45
C TYR A 136 11.71 46.18 2.60
N LYS A 137 12.36 46.76 1.57
CA LYS A 137 13.78 47.17 1.61
C LYS A 137 14.10 48.16 2.73
N ASP A 138 13.14 49.00 3.12
CA ASP A 138 13.34 50.06 4.11
C ASP A 138 13.01 49.58 5.55
N LYS A 139 12.74 48.28 5.74
CA LYS A 139 12.41 47.72 7.07
C LYS A 139 13.68 47.35 7.84
N SER A 140 13.77 47.83 9.07
CA SER A 140 14.89 47.57 9.97
C SER A 140 14.90 46.12 10.47
N LYS A 141 16.06 45.66 10.96
CA LYS A 141 16.23 44.32 11.58
C LYS A 141 15.22 44.08 12.71
N ALA A 142 14.99 45.07 13.56
CA ALA A 142 14.02 45.00 14.66
C ALA A 142 12.59 44.83 14.15
N TRP A 143 12.24 45.45 13.02
CA TRP A 143 10.92 45.27 12.41
C TRP A 143 10.71 43.83 11.96
N TRP A 144 11.70 43.22 11.31
CA TRP A 144 11.62 41.82 10.86
C TRP A 144 11.45 40.84 12.02
N GLN A 145 12.25 40.99 13.09
CA GLN A 145 12.16 40.13 14.28
C GLN A 145 10.80 40.25 14.99
N LYS A 146 10.20 41.44 15.00
CA LYS A 146 8.90 41.67 15.63
C LYS A 146 7.70 41.23 14.78
N ASN A 147 7.80 41.28 13.45
CA ASN A 147 6.63 41.15 12.57
C ASN A 147 6.62 39.86 11.75
N VAL A 148 7.75 39.17 11.59
CA VAL A 148 7.82 37.88 10.89
C VAL A 148 7.95 36.77 11.92
N HIS A 149 6.84 36.07 12.15
CA HIS A 149 6.71 35.05 13.19
C HIS A 149 7.02 33.64 12.69
N ALA A 150 6.92 33.40 11.37
CA ALA A 150 7.21 32.11 10.77
C ALA A 150 7.58 32.24 9.29
N PHE A 151 8.40 31.30 8.80
CA PHE A 151 8.65 31.06 7.39
C PHE A 151 7.92 29.78 6.98
N ILE A 152 6.95 29.90 6.08
CA ILE A 152 6.21 28.74 5.58
C ILE A 152 6.92 28.19 4.35
N ASP A 153 7.35 26.92 4.39
CA ASP A 153 7.90 26.25 3.20
C ASP A 153 6.78 26.01 2.18
N GLY A 154 6.83 26.77 1.08
CA GLY A 154 5.94 26.60 -0.08
C GLY A 154 6.02 25.23 -0.77
N LYS A 155 6.89 24.32 -0.32
CA LYS A 155 6.88 22.90 -0.71
C LYS A 155 5.74 22.12 -0.08
N PHE A 156 5.53 22.30 1.22
CA PHE A 156 4.59 21.50 2.00
C PHE A 156 3.27 22.24 2.22
N PHE A 157 3.32 23.57 2.24
CA PHE A 157 2.15 24.44 2.40
C PHE A 157 2.08 25.39 1.20
N GLN A 158 1.40 24.96 0.14
CA GLN A 158 1.23 25.77 -1.06
C GLN A 158 0.28 26.94 -0.76
N VAL A 159 0.84 28.12 -0.51
CA VAL A 159 0.07 29.35 -0.31
C VAL A 159 0.08 30.14 -1.61
N TYR A 160 -1.10 30.36 -2.19
CA TYR A 160 -1.28 31.21 -3.38
C TYR A 160 -1.60 32.63 -2.92
N LEU A 161 -0.58 33.49 -2.94
CA LEU A 161 -0.57 34.81 -2.33
C LEU A 161 -1.43 35.82 -3.10
N ASN A 162 -1.66 35.60 -4.39
CA ASN A 162 -2.45 36.48 -5.24
C ASN A 162 -3.48 35.73 -6.11
N GLY A 163 -4.46 36.48 -6.65
CA GLY A 163 -5.53 35.91 -7.48
C GLY A 163 -5.01 35.23 -8.76
N LYS A 164 -3.94 35.77 -9.36
CA LYS A 164 -3.32 35.19 -10.57
C LYS A 164 -2.68 33.82 -10.29
N GLU A 165 -2.08 33.64 -9.12
CA GLU A 165 -1.52 32.36 -8.66
C GLU A 165 -2.60 31.33 -8.39
N ARG A 166 -3.73 31.74 -7.79
CA ARG A 166 -4.90 30.86 -7.61
C ARG A 166 -5.48 30.40 -8.93
N ASP A 167 -5.61 31.31 -9.90
CA ASP A 167 -6.07 30.97 -11.25
C ASP A 167 -5.08 30.04 -11.96
N ARG A 168 -3.77 30.21 -11.75
CA ARG A 168 -2.73 29.35 -12.31
C ARG A 168 -2.76 27.96 -11.68
N ALA A 169 -2.92 27.87 -10.36
CA ALA A 169 -3.07 26.62 -9.64
C ALA A 169 -4.34 25.85 -10.07
N ALA A 170 -5.45 26.56 -10.21
CA ALA A 170 -6.70 25.98 -10.72
C ALA A 170 -6.57 25.45 -12.16
N ARG A 171 -5.67 26.04 -12.97
CA ARG A 171 -5.34 25.56 -14.32
C ARG A 171 -4.45 24.32 -14.32
N HIS A 172 -3.75 23.98 -13.23
CA HIS A 172 -2.89 22.79 -13.13
C HIS A 172 -3.68 21.48 -12.90
N ALA A 173 -4.81 21.29 -13.60
CA ALA A 173 -5.56 20.03 -13.58
C ALA A 173 -4.82 18.86 -14.27
N THR A 174 -3.68 19.14 -14.89
CA THR A 174 -2.90 18.15 -15.66
C THR A 174 -1.67 17.69 -14.91
N PHE A 175 -1.30 16.43 -15.13
CA PHE A 175 -0.18 15.80 -14.44
C PHE A 175 1.20 16.17 -15.02
N GLY A 176 1.26 16.74 -16.24
CA GLY A 176 2.53 17.05 -16.92
C GLY A 176 2.40 17.46 -18.38
N ALA A 177 3.54 17.77 -19.01
CA ALA A 177 3.66 18.18 -20.41
C ALA A 177 4.96 17.64 -21.05
N PHE A 178 5.01 17.55 -22.38
CA PHE A 178 6.24 17.20 -23.11
C PHE A 178 7.20 18.40 -23.16
N ARG A 179 8.49 18.19 -22.85
CA ARG A 179 9.51 19.25 -22.93
C ARG A 179 10.93 18.70 -23.04
N SER A 180 11.82 19.47 -23.67
CA SER A 180 13.26 19.23 -23.69
C SER A 180 13.92 19.63 -22.35
N PRO A 181 15.15 19.16 -22.07
CA PRO A 181 15.91 19.63 -20.90
C PRO A 181 16.15 21.15 -21.00
N GLY A 182 15.93 21.90 -19.92
CA GLY A 182 16.15 23.35 -19.87
C GLY A 182 14.99 24.23 -20.36
N LYS A 183 14.09 23.73 -21.23
CA LYS A 183 12.82 24.44 -21.54
C LYS A 183 11.95 24.46 -20.27
N GLY A 184 11.67 25.66 -19.74
CA GLY A 184 10.80 25.87 -18.58
C GLY A 184 11.40 26.58 -17.36
N LEU A 185 12.64 27.08 -17.44
CA LEU A 185 13.38 27.68 -16.32
C LEU A 185 12.93 29.10 -15.93
N SER A 186 12.40 29.89 -16.87
CA SER A 186 12.01 31.30 -16.62
C SER A 186 10.52 31.48 -16.31
N HIS A 187 9.67 30.52 -16.69
CA HIS A 187 8.24 30.52 -16.37
C HIS A 187 7.77 29.12 -15.99
N GLY A 188 7.40 28.92 -14.72
CA GLY A 188 6.45 27.88 -14.29
C GLY A 188 6.79 26.40 -14.53
N TYR A 189 7.98 26.01 -15.01
CA TYR A 189 8.21 24.65 -15.52
C TYR A 189 9.55 24.01 -15.05
N VAL A 190 9.73 23.90 -13.72
CA VAL A 190 10.58 22.91 -12.97
C VAL A 190 11.95 23.38 -12.43
N LYS A 191 12.48 22.59 -11.49
CA LYS A 191 13.45 22.83 -10.40
C LYS A 191 14.87 23.13 -10.87
N ALA A 192 15.50 24.16 -10.28
CA ALA A 192 16.94 24.40 -10.41
C ALA A 192 17.74 23.19 -9.89
N LYS A 193 18.82 22.87 -10.60
CA LYS A 193 19.85 21.89 -10.24
C LYS A 193 20.81 22.59 -9.26
N GLN A 194 21.14 21.96 -8.13
CA GLN A 194 22.22 22.44 -7.27
C GLN A 194 23.58 22.15 -7.93
N PRO A 195 24.57 23.05 -7.81
CA PRO A 195 25.97 22.71 -8.02
C PRO A 195 26.54 22.06 -6.75
N ASP A 196 27.33 20.99 -6.95
CA ASP A 196 28.18 20.39 -5.92
C ASP A 196 29.48 21.21 -5.77
N ASP A 197 29.95 21.29 -4.51
CA ASP A 197 31.30 21.56 -3.98
C ASP A 197 32.10 22.82 -4.37
N GLU A 198 32.33 23.73 -3.40
CA GLU A 198 33.65 23.97 -2.76
C GLU A 198 33.66 25.18 -1.78
N ALA A 199 34.43 25.00 -0.70
CA ALA A 199 35.10 25.98 0.18
C ALA A 199 34.31 26.71 1.32
N ALA A 200 34.73 26.36 2.55
CA ALA A 200 34.42 26.86 3.90
C ALA A 200 35.08 28.24 4.21
N PRO A 201 35.32 28.67 5.48
CA PRO A 201 34.58 28.57 6.76
C PRO A 201 34.41 29.96 7.45
N GLN A 202 33.67 30.05 8.56
CA GLN A 202 34.12 30.85 9.74
C GLN A 202 33.36 30.52 11.03
N GLU A 203 34.14 30.26 12.07
CA GLU A 203 33.78 30.14 13.50
C GLU A 203 33.30 31.47 14.09
N ALA A 204 32.46 31.41 15.14
CA ALA A 204 32.81 31.91 16.48
C ALA A 204 31.65 31.70 17.47
N ALA A 205 32.03 31.26 18.67
CA ALA A 205 31.21 30.94 19.84
C ALA A 205 30.68 32.17 20.60
N ALA A 206 29.61 31.99 21.37
CA ALA A 206 29.55 32.35 22.81
C ALA A 206 28.20 31.97 23.43
N ALA A 207 28.28 31.42 24.65
CA ALA A 207 27.18 31.01 25.51
C ALA A 207 26.62 32.19 26.33
N VAL A 208 25.30 32.22 26.57
CA VAL A 208 24.66 32.81 27.77
C VAL A 208 23.40 32.00 28.09
N GLN A 209 23.20 31.70 29.37
CA GLN A 209 22.10 30.95 29.98
C GLN A 209 20.81 31.80 30.15
N PRO A 210 19.67 31.18 30.51
CA PRO A 210 18.33 31.73 30.31
C PRO A 210 17.85 32.53 31.52
N ASP A 211 16.93 33.47 31.31
CA ASP A 211 15.84 33.84 32.21
C ASP A 211 14.94 34.83 31.45
N ASP A 212 13.69 34.45 31.22
CA ASP A 212 12.53 35.32 31.46
C ASP A 212 11.23 34.62 31.04
N GLU A 213 10.42 34.43 32.07
CA GLU A 213 9.07 33.92 32.12
C GLU A 213 8.12 34.98 31.50
N VAL A 214 7.47 34.66 30.37
CA VAL A 214 6.38 35.49 29.82
C VAL A 214 5.16 34.63 29.54
N LEU A 215 4.13 34.91 30.33
CA LEU A 215 2.76 34.41 30.26
C LEU A 215 2.17 34.49 28.84
N ALA A 216 1.78 33.34 28.29
CA ALA A 216 0.95 33.24 27.11
C ALA A 216 -0.52 33.54 27.45
N PRO A 217 -1.27 34.28 26.60
CA PRO A 217 -2.72 34.41 26.73
C PRO A 217 -3.43 33.09 26.40
N PRO A 218 -4.64 32.85 26.92
CA PRO A 218 -5.33 31.57 26.78
C PRO A 218 -5.66 31.32 25.30
N GLY A 219 -5.17 30.20 24.78
CA GLY A 219 -5.49 29.72 23.45
C GLY A 219 -6.90 29.15 23.42
N ASP A 220 -7.65 29.49 22.37
CA ASP A 220 -8.83 28.75 21.95
C ASP A 220 -8.41 27.31 21.64
N GLU A 221 -8.66 26.39 22.58
CA GLU A 221 -8.56 24.96 22.37
C GLU A 221 -9.62 24.53 21.35
N ALA A 222 -9.24 24.55 20.08
CA ALA A 222 -9.89 23.72 19.07
C ALA A 222 -9.66 22.27 19.48
N THR A 223 -10.65 21.70 20.16
CA THR A 223 -10.65 20.30 20.60
C THR A 223 -10.41 19.42 19.37
N GLU A 224 -9.24 18.78 19.28
CA GLU A 224 -8.96 17.81 18.25
C GLU A 224 -9.99 16.68 18.39
N LEU A 225 -10.91 16.62 17.42
CA LEU A 225 -11.94 15.60 17.40
C LEU A 225 -11.28 14.22 17.23
N PRO A 226 -11.81 13.19 17.90
CA PRO A 226 -11.29 11.84 17.78
C PRO A 226 -11.34 11.37 16.31
N PRO A 227 -10.34 10.61 15.85
CA PRO A 227 -10.36 10.04 14.50
C PRO A 227 -11.59 9.14 14.34
N PRO A 228 -12.16 9.06 13.12
CA PRO A 228 -13.29 8.17 12.87
C PRO A 228 -12.90 6.72 13.21
N PRO A 229 -13.86 5.89 13.68
CA PRO A 229 -13.62 4.48 13.99
C PRO A 229 -12.86 3.77 12.86
N GLU A 230 -11.91 2.91 13.23
CA GLU A 230 -11.00 2.24 12.29
C GLU A 230 -11.74 1.41 11.22
N GLU A 231 -12.89 0.83 11.59
CA GLU A 231 -13.80 0.15 10.66
C GLU A 231 -14.26 1.04 9.49
N TRP A 232 -14.32 2.36 9.68
CA TRP A 232 -14.73 3.30 8.64
C TRP A 232 -13.59 3.55 7.64
N GLN A 233 -12.33 3.44 8.09
CA GLN A 233 -11.14 3.72 7.27
C GLN A 233 -10.83 2.59 6.27
N GLN A 234 -11.31 1.36 6.52
CA GLN A 234 -11.13 0.22 5.63
C GLN A 234 -11.89 0.33 4.29
N TRP A 235 -12.78 1.31 4.15
CA TRP A 235 -13.51 1.55 2.90
C TRP A 235 -12.69 2.40 1.95
N ALA A 236 -11.78 1.76 1.21
CA ALA A 236 -11.07 2.40 0.10
C ALA A 236 -12.05 3.12 -0.84
N GLU A 237 -11.71 4.35 -1.23
CA GLU A 237 -12.48 5.13 -2.21
C GLU A 237 -12.46 4.43 -3.57
N ASP A 238 -13.65 4.21 -4.13
CA ASP A 238 -13.76 3.69 -5.50
C ASP A 238 -13.66 4.88 -6.46
N GLU A 239 -12.54 4.98 -7.19
CA GLU A 239 -12.37 5.96 -8.27
C GLU A 239 -13.53 5.84 -9.29
N GLY A 240 -14.48 6.79 -9.24
CA GLY A 240 -15.69 6.79 -10.07
C GLY A 240 -17.04 6.68 -9.34
N ALA A 241 -17.04 6.70 -8.00
CA ALA A 241 -18.26 6.62 -7.18
C ALA A 241 -19.23 7.81 -7.32
N ARG A 242 -18.78 8.96 -7.86
CA ARG A 242 -19.53 10.24 -7.94
C ARG A 242 -20.96 10.13 -8.46
N ASN A 243 -21.22 9.19 -9.36
CA ASN A 243 -22.53 9.04 -10.01
C ASN A 243 -23.44 8.00 -9.32
N TYR A 244 -22.94 7.35 -8.27
CA TYR A 244 -23.59 6.22 -7.60
C TYR A 244 -23.82 6.45 -6.11
N VAL A 245 -23.28 7.55 -5.56
CA VAL A 245 -23.39 7.94 -4.15
C VAL A 245 -24.43 9.04 -4.02
N PHE A 246 -25.35 8.86 -3.07
CA PHE A 246 -26.43 9.80 -2.79
C PHE A 246 -26.52 10.03 -1.30
N LEU A 247 -26.85 11.26 -0.91
CA LEU A 247 -27.29 11.56 0.45
C LEU A 247 -28.82 11.74 0.42
N VAL A 248 -29.53 10.83 1.08
CA VAL A 248 -30.98 10.84 1.18
C VAL A 248 -31.38 11.48 2.51
N THR A 249 -32.26 12.47 2.49
CA THR A 249 -32.72 13.15 3.70
C THR A 249 -34.23 12.94 3.87
N PHE A 250 -34.62 12.55 5.07
CA PHE A 250 -36.01 12.50 5.54
C PHE A 250 -36.15 13.56 6.63
N ALA A 251 -36.90 14.62 6.33
CA ALA A 251 -37.16 15.70 7.27
C ALA A 251 -38.53 15.52 7.93
N ALA A 252 -38.69 16.07 9.14
CA ALA A 252 -39.98 16.10 9.80
C ALA A 252 -41.02 16.82 8.92
N VAL A 253 -42.17 16.19 8.75
CA VAL A 253 -43.34 16.78 8.09
C VAL A 253 -44.23 17.38 9.17
N LEU A 254 -44.71 18.61 8.96
CA LEU A 254 -45.70 19.21 9.86
C LEU A 254 -46.93 18.32 9.96
N VAL A 255 -47.44 18.12 11.18
CA VAL A 255 -48.60 17.26 11.46
C VAL A 255 -49.82 17.67 10.60
N THR A 256 -50.03 18.96 10.38
CA THR A 256 -51.08 19.50 9.50
C THR A 256 -50.93 19.06 8.05
N VAL A 257 -49.71 19.14 7.50
CA VAL A 257 -49.40 18.72 6.12
C VAL A 257 -49.56 17.20 5.96
N ALA A 258 -49.20 16.42 6.98
CA ALA A 258 -49.43 14.99 6.99
C ALA A 258 -50.93 14.66 6.97
N ALA A 259 -51.74 15.34 7.80
CA ALA A 259 -53.19 15.16 7.83
C ALA A 259 -53.87 15.54 6.50
N GLU A 260 -53.48 16.66 5.90
CA GLU A 260 -53.98 17.09 4.58
C GLU A 260 -53.61 16.10 3.46
N ALA A 261 -52.37 15.61 3.45
CA ALA A 261 -51.92 14.63 2.47
C ALA A 261 -52.69 13.30 2.60
N ASN A 262 -52.94 12.86 3.83
CA ASN A 262 -53.74 11.66 4.11
C ASN A 262 -55.20 11.84 3.66
N ALA A 263 -55.79 13.03 3.88
CA ALA A 263 -57.13 13.33 3.39
C ALA A 263 -57.24 13.31 1.85
N MET A 264 -56.14 13.63 1.14
CA MET A 264 -56.03 13.51 -0.31
C MET A 264 -55.65 12.09 -0.81
N GLY A 265 -55.61 11.09 0.07
CA GLY A 265 -55.25 9.71 -0.28
C GLY A 265 -53.77 9.51 -0.61
N VAL A 266 -52.90 10.45 -0.23
CA VAL A 266 -51.45 10.34 -0.42
C VAL A 266 -50.80 10.13 0.94
N PRO A 267 -50.56 8.86 1.36
CA PRO A 267 -50.09 8.57 2.71
C PRO A 267 -48.78 9.30 3.01
N LEU A 268 -48.76 10.06 4.10
CA LEU A 268 -47.57 10.77 4.58
C LEU A 268 -47.50 10.61 6.10
N ARG A 269 -46.42 9.99 6.60
CA ARG A 269 -46.20 9.72 8.02
C ARG A 269 -45.24 10.74 8.65
N THR A 270 -45.45 11.04 9.92
CA THR A 270 -44.48 11.77 10.75
C THR A 270 -43.29 10.86 11.10
N LEU A 271 -42.18 11.45 11.55
CA LEU A 271 -40.93 10.72 11.85
C LEU A 271 -40.84 10.22 13.31
N GLU A 272 -41.77 10.60 14.18
CA GLU A 272 -41.73 10.34 15.63
C GLU A 272 -41.64 8.84 15.99
N GLU A 273 -42.27 7.98 15.19
CA GLU A 273 -42.27 6.53 15.37
C GLU A 273 -41.39 5.79 14.34
N VAL A 274 -40.50 6.49 13.66
CA VAL A 274 -39.64 5.91 12.62
C VAL A 274 -38.28 5.58 13.23
N SER A 275 -37.88 4.31 13.26
CA SER A 275 -36.53 3.91 13.66
C SER A 275 -35.53 3.95 12.49
N ARG A 276 -34.23 3.88 12.79
CA ARG A 276 -33.17 3.78 11.77
C ARG A 276 -33.34 2.52 10.90
N GLU A 277 -33.80 1.41 11.51
CA GLU A 277 -34.09 0.14 10.84
C GLU A 277 -35.27 0.28 9.87
N MET A 278 -36.31 1.01 10.26
CA MET A 278 -37.44 1.29 9.37
C MET A 278 -37.01 2.12 8.16
N ILE A 279 -36.18 3.15 8.35
CA ILE A 279 -35.61 3.93 7.23
C ILE A 279 -34.75 3.04 6.32
N ARG A 280 -33.87 2.22 6.91
CA ARG A 280 -33.03 1.26 6.19
C ARG A 280 -33.88 0.34 5.32
N ASP A 281 -34.92 -0.25 5.90
CA ASP A 281 -35.75 -1.25 5.24
C ASP A 281 -36.64 -0.62 4.18
N ALA A 282 -37.16 0.60 4.42
CA ALA A 282 -37.88 1.38 3.43
C ALA A 282 -37.02 1.72 2.20
N ILE A 283 -35.75 2.10 2.39
CA ILE A 283 -34.81 2.34 1.28
C ILE A 283 -34.51 1.06 0.52
N LEU A 284 -34.26 -0.05 1.23
CA LEU A 284 -33.98 -1.34 0.60
C LEU A 284 -35.16 -1.82 -0.25
N ASP A 285 -36.38 -1.71 0.28
CA ASP A 285 -37.60 -2.02 -0.46
C ASP A 285 -37.80 -1.08 -1.65
N ALA A 286 -37.62 0.23 -1.48
CA ALA A 286 -37.76 1.19 -2.58
C ALA A 286 -36.75 0.95 -3.72
N VAL A 287 -35.53 0.53 -3.39
CA VAL A 287 -34.48 0.19 -4.36
C VAL A 287 -34.76 -1.14 -5.07
N ALA A 288 -35.22 -2.15 -4.34
CA ALA A 288 -35.59 -3.46 -4.91
C ALA A 288 -36.84 -3.36 -5.79
N ASN A 289 -37.81 -2.54 -5.38
CA ASN A 289 -39.13 -2.42 -5.98
C ASN A 289 -39.45 -0.96 -6.35
N PRO A 290 -38.73 -0.32 -7.29
CA PRO A 290 -39.01 1.07 -7.69
C PRO A 290 -40.43 1.19 -8.27
N SER A 291 -41.14 2.29 -7.99
CA SER A 291 -42.49 2.48 -8.53
C SER A 291 -42.44 2.58 -10.07
N ALA A 292 -43.27 1.78 -10.75
CA ALA A 292 -43.46 1.86 -12.20
C ALA A 292 -44.19 3.15 -12.61
N ASP A 293 -44.92 3.73 -11.68
CA ASP A 293 -45.89 4.79 -11.93
C ASP A 293 -45.25 6.17 -11.81
N THR A 294 -44.64 6.62 -12.90
CA THR A 294 -44.62 8.06 -13.16
C THR A 294 -45.77 8.34 -14.10
N SER A 295 -46.94 8.64 -13.53
CA SER A 295 -48.20 9.05 -14.17
C SER A 295 -48.13 10.24 -15.14
N ARG A 296 -46.91 10.69 -15.51
CA ARG A 296 -46.62 11.76 -16.47
C ARG A 296 -45.98 11.24 -17.78
N GLY A 297 -46.42 10.10 -18.29
CA GLY A 297 -46.31 9.71 -19.71
C GLY A 297 -44.91 9.59 -20.34
N ARG A 298 -43.82 9.73 -19.58
CA ARG A 298 -42.44 9.57 -20.08
C ARG A 298 -41.76 8.36 -19.43
N GLY A 299 -42.42 7.22 -19.49
CA GLY A 299 -41.86 5.94 -19.05
C GLY A 299 -40.59 5.63 -19.85
N GLY A 300 -39.43 5.78 -19.22
CA GLY A 300 -38.17 5.32 -19.80
C GLY A 300 -38.16 3.80 -19.94
N ARG A 301 -37.34 3.29 -20.86
CA ARG A 301 -37.18 1.85 -21.10
C ARG A 301 -36.95 1.10 -19.77
N PRO A 302 -37.67 -0.01 -19.51
CA PRO A 302 -37.49 -0.81 -18.30
C PRO A 302 -36.03 -1.22 -18.14
N ARG A 303 -35.52 -1.17 -16.91
CA ARG A 303 -34.12 -1.51 -16.63
C ARG A 303 -33.89 -3.00 -16.85
N THR A 304 -32.78 -3.33 -17.50
CA THR A 304 -32.33 -4.71 -17.72
C THR A 304 -31.55 -5.28 -16.54
N ILE A 305 -31.06 -4.42 -15.65
CA ILE A 305 -30.25 -4.78 -14.48
C ILE A 305 -30.99 -4.31 -13.21
N PRO A 306 -31.28 -5.21 -12.25
CA PRO A 306 -31.89 -4.84 -10.99
C PRO A 306 -30.97 -3.90 -10.20
N LEU A 307 -31.57 -2.86 -9.62
CA LEU A 307 -30.87 -1.90 -8.78
C LEU A 307 -30.70 -2.51 -7.38
N SER A 308 -29.52 -2.35 -6.79
CA SER A 308 -29.25 -2.83 -5.44
C SER A 308 -28.40 -1.82 -4.67
N VAL A 309 -28.55 -1.83 -3.34
CA VAL A 309 -27.75 -1.01 -2.42
C VAL A 309 -26.43 -1.73 -2.14
N VAL A 310 -25.31 -1.07 -2.45
CA VAL A 310 -23.95 -1.59 -2.25
C VAL A 310 -23.41 -1.23 -0.86
N LYS A 311 -23.60 0.02 -0.44
CA LYS A 311 -23.24 0.54 0.89
C LYS A 311 -24.36 1.44 1.40
N MET A 312 -24.63 1.40 2.69
CA MET A 312 -25.62 2.29 3.32
C MET A 312 -25.27 2.57 4.78
N VAL A 313 -25.44 3.82 5.19
CA VAL A 313 -25.34 4.26 6.59
C VAL A 313 -26.50 5.20 6.88
N VAL A 314 -27.25 4.93 7.95
CA VAL A 314 -28.39 5.74 8.40
C VAL A 314 -28.00 6.50 9.65
N PHE A 315 -28.09 7.83 9.58
CA PHE A 315 -27.81 8.78 10.65
C PHE A 315 -29.12 9.40 11.14
N LEU A 316 -29.25 9.53 12.46
CA LEU A 316 -30.30 10.28 13.15
C LEU A 316 -29.74 11.64 13.58
N GLU A 317 -30.37 12.73 13.13
CA GLU A 317 -29.98 14.11 13.41
C GLU A 317 -31.10 14.84 14.18
N MET A 318 -30.72 15.83 14.99
CA MET A 318 -31.66 16.70 15.72
C MET A 318 -31.60 18.13 15.16
N PRO A 319 -32.76 18.80 14.91
CA PRO A 319 -34.13 18.33 15.10
C PRO A 319 -34.45 17.09 14.25
N LEU A 320 -35.43 16.28 14.65
CA LEU A 320 -35.66 14.89 14.19
C LEU A 320 -35.66 14.71 12.67
N HIS A 321 -34.51 14.35 12.12
CA HIS A 321 -34.26 14.15 10.69
C HIS A 321 -33.39 12.91 10.49
N PHE A 322 -33.59 12.18 9.39
CA PHE A 322 -32.68 11.09 8.99
C PHE A 322 -31.86 11.50 7.78
N HIS A 323 -30.55 11.27 7.86
CA HIS A 323 -29.66 11.31 6.72
C HIS A 323 -29.20 9.90 6.38
N VAL A 324 -29.23 9.53 5.11
CA VAL A 324 -28.78 8.22 4.65
C VAL A 324 -27.77 8.39 3.54
N ALA A 325 -26.52 8.06 3.83
CA ALA A 325 -25.52 7.88 2.79
C ALA A 325 -25.80 6.54 2.11
N VAL A 326 -26.10 6.56 0.80
CA VAL A 326 -26.41 5.34 0.05
C VAL A 326 -25.59 5.28 -1.24
N ARG A 327 -24.97 4.13 -1.49
CA ARG A 327 -24.31 3.81 -2.75
C ARG A 327 -25.10 2.75 -3.49
N LEU A 328 -25.49 3.03 -4.73
CA LEU A 328 -26.23 2.10 -5.58
C LEU A 328 -25.32 1.34 -6.55
N SER A 329 -25.77 0.18 -7.02
CA SER A 329 -25.04 -0.66 -7.98
C SER A 329 -24.96 -0.07 -9.39
N SER A 330 -25.86 0.85 -9.73
CA SER A 330 -25.90 1.55 -11.01
C SER A 330 -26.57 2.92 -10.87
N LEU A 331 -26.38 3.77 -11.88
CA LEU A 331 -26.97 5.10 -11.97
C LEU A 331 -28.50 5.00 -11.93
N SER A 332 -29.13 5.78 -11.05
CA SER A 332 -30.58 5.72 -10.86
C SER A 332 -31.23 7.10 -10.92
N ARG A 333 -32.40 7.18 -11.57
CA ARG A 333 -33.32 8.31 -11.41
C ARG A 333 -34.04 8.19 -10.07
N PHE A 334 -34.21 9.30 -9.36
CA PHE A 334 -34.79 9.30 -8.02
C PHE A 334 -36.32 9.23 -8.02
N ALA A 335 -37.00 9.68 -9.07
CA ALA A 335 -38.46 9.77 -9.07
C ALA A 335 -39.16 8.43 -8.76
N PRO A 336 -38.77 7.28 -9.38
CA PRO A 336 -39.34 5.97 -9.03
C PRO A 336 -39.09 5.55 -7.57
N LEU A 337 -37.91 5.89 -7.03
CA LEU A 337 -37.54 5.56 -5.64
C LEU A 337 -38.30 6.43 -4.64
N LYS A 338 -38.40 7.74 -4.91
CA LYS A 338 -39.19 8.68 -4.13
C LYS A 338 -40.67 8.32 -4.14
N ALA A 339 -41.21 7.94 -5.30
CA ALA A 339 -42.60 7.50 -5.43
C ALA A 339 -42.84 6.22 -4.61
N ALA A 340 -41.95 5.24 -4.69
CA ALA A 340 -42.02 4.01 -3.88
C ALA A 340 -41.95 4.30 -2.37
N LEU A 341 -41.01 5.14 -1.92
CA LEU A 341 -40.89 5.57 -0.53
C LEU A 341 -42.17 6.27 -0.04
N ARG A 342 -42.76 7.12 -0.88
CA ARG A 342 -43.97 7.85 -0.53
C ARG A 342 -45.20 6.94 -0.50
N SER A 343 -45.45 6.16 -1.54
CA SER A 343 -46.69 5.38 -1.66
C SER A 343 -46.74 4.17 -0.72
N ARG A 344 -45.60 3.51 -0.46
CA ARG A 344 -45.57 2.29 0.37
C ARG A 344 -45.21 2.55 1.83
N HIS A 345 -44.35 3.53 2.08
CA HIS A 345 -43.83 3.79 3.43
C HIS A 345 -44.30 5.12 4.01
N GLY A 346 -45.02 5.94 3.24
CA GLY A 346 -45.46 7.27 3.66
C GLY A 346 -44.31 8.26 3.86
N LEU A 347 -43.12 7.99 3.30
CA LEU A 347 -41.90 8.77 3.58
C LEU A 347 -41.59 9.75 2.44
N ALA A 348 -41.58 11.05 2.75
CA ALA A 348 -41.02 12.07 1.87
C ALA A 348 -39.49 12.08 1.96
N SER A 349 -38.82 12.04 0.80
CA SER A 349 -37.35 12.03 0.74
C SER A 349 -36.78 13.06 -0.24
N HIS A 350 -35.69 13.69 0.18
CA HIS A 350 -34.80 14.48 -0.67
C HIS A 350 -33.55 13.67 -1.02
N TRP A 351 -33.05 13.79 -2.26
CA TRP A 351 -31.88 13.03 -2.74
C TRP A 351 -30.87 14.03 -3.29
N SER A 352 -29.69 14.10 -2.67
CA SER A 352 -28.58 14.96 -3.10
C SER A 352 -27.51 14.18 -3.86
N THR A 353 -26.97 14.79 -4.91
CA THR A 353 -25.82 14.31 -5.71
C THR A 353 -24.59 15.19 -5.56
N THR A 354 -24.51 15.99 -4.49
CA THR A 354 -23.39 16.92 -4.25
C THR A 354 -22.10 16.21 -3.84
N HIS A 355 -22.19 14.93 -3.48
CA HIS A 355 -21.10 14.11 -2.96
C HIS A 355 -20.35 13.43 -4.12
N SER A 356 -19.05 13.66 -4.24
CA SER A 356 -18.20 13.04 -5.27
C SER A 356 -17.72 11.63 -4.91
N GLU A 357 -17.74 11.33 -3.62
CA GLU A 357 -17.09 10.17 -3.01
C GLU A 357 -17.96 9.60 -1.90
N TRP A 358 -17.76 8.31 -1.59
CA TRP A 358 -18.56 7.65 -0.54
C TRP A 358 -18.34 8.32 0.81
N TRP A 359 -17.08 8.60 1.16
CA TRP A 359 -16.78 9.30 2.39
C TRP A 359 -17.33 10.70 2.44
N SER A 360 -17.43 11.42 1.32
CA SER A 360 -18.01 12.75 1.36
C SER A 360 -19.47 12.75 1.83
N ALA A 361 -20.24 11.69 1.55
CA ALA A 361 -21.61 11.53 2.04
C ALA A 361 -21.65 11.05 3.50
N VAL A 362 -20.75 10.15 3.90
CA VAL A 362 -20.64 9.67 5.30
C VAL A 362 -20.18 10.81 6.23
N ARG A 363 -19.18 11.62 5.81
CA ARG A 363 -18.68 12.78 6.56
C ARG A 363 -19.79 13.77 6.88
N TYR A 364 -20.73 13.98 5.95
CA TYR A 364 -21.87 14.86 6.22
C TYR A 364 -22.71 14.40 7.43
N GLY A 365 -22.83 13.08 7.64
CA GLY A 365 -23.56 12.51 8.77
C GLY A 365 -22.88 12.73 10.12
N VAL A 366 -21.55 12.82 10.15
CA VAL A 366 -20.73 12.69 11.37
C VAL A 366 -19.97 13.96 11.76
N PHE A 367 -19.86 14.95 10.87
CA PHE A 367 -19.22 16.23 11.18
C PHE A 367 -20.23 17.21 11.78
N THR A 368 -19.88 17.77 12.95
CA THR A 368 -20.62 18.88 13.54
C THR A 368 -20.29 20.17 12.79
N THR A 369 -21.28 21.05 12.68
CA THR A 369 -21.11 22.42 12.16
C THR A 369 -21.90 23.37 13.05
N GLN A 370 -21.69 24.69 12.90
CA GLN A 370 -22.53 25.67 13.61
C GLN A 370 -24.04 25.47 13.37
N ARG A 371 -24.43 24.88 12.23
CA ARG A 371 -25.83 24.58 11.89
C ARG A 371 -26.27 23.17 12.30
N LYS A 372 -25.32 22.31 12.67
CA LYS A 372 -25.51 20.91 13.07
C LYS A 372 -24.63 20.63 14.29
N PRO A 373 -25.01 21.13 15.48
CA PRO A 373 -24.17 21.01 16.67
C PRO A 373 -24.10 19.58 17.21
N SER A 374 -25.08 18.74 16.92
CA SER A 374 -25.12 17.32 17.30
C SER A 374 -25.12 16.41 16.07
N VAL A 375 -24.37 15.31 16.16
CA VAL A 375 -24.26 14.25 15.14
C VAL A 375 -24.64 12.91 15.76
N ASP A 376 -25.04 11.95 14.93
CA ASP A 376 -25.36 10.61 15.41
C ASP A 376 -24.09 9.89 15.86
N ALA A 377 -23.97 9.60 17.16
CA ALA A 377 -22.85 8.84 17.72
C ALA A 377 -22.90 7.34 17.36
N SER A 378 -24.05 6.83 16.91
CA SER A 378 -24.30 5.40 16.69
C SER A 378 -25.09 5.14 15.40
N PRO A 379 -24.55 5.54 14.23
CA PRO A 379 -25.26 5.37 12.97
C PRO A 379 -25.44 3.88 12.62
N LEU A 380 -26.61 3.54 12.04
CA LEU A 380 -26.89 2.17 11.62
C LEU A 380 -26.19 1.87 10.30
N MET A 381 -25.19 0.99 10.34
CA MET A 381 -24.38 0.63 9.17
C MET A 381 -24.85 -0.68 8.51
N LYS A 382 -24.90 -0.69 7.18
CA LYS A 382 -24.95 -1.90 6.36
C LYS A 382 -23.66 -1.97 5.54
N ALA A 383 -22.62 -2.50 6.16
CA ALA A 383 -21.36 -2.78 5.48
C ALA A 383 -21.55 -3.89 4.42
N GLN A 384 -20.68 -3.86 3.40
CA GLN A 384 -20.52 -4.96 2.45
C GLN A 384 -20.35 -6.25 3.25
N GLN A 385 -21.23 -7.23 3.06
CA GLN A 385 -21.18 -8.42 3.89
C GLN A 385 -19.79 -9.07 3.79
N PRO A 386 -19.16 -9.42 4.92
CA PRO A 386 -17.86 -10.06 4.90
C PRO A 386 -17.93 -11.31 4.03
N PHE A 387 -16.82 -11.64 3.36
CA PHE A 387 -16.74 -12.87 2.58
C PHE A 387 -17.08 -14.06 3.47
N LEU A 388 -18.19 -14.73 3.17
CA LEU A 388 -18.58 -15.99 3.80
C LEU A 388 -18.68 -17.02 2.70
N ALA A 389 -17.81 -18.03 2.72
CA ALA A 389 -17.75 -19.08 1.70
C ALA A 389 -19.13 -19.68 1.41
N ALA A 390 -19.85 -20.04 2.47
CA ALA A 390 -21.20 -20.61 2.39
C ALA A 390 -22.23 -19.67 1.75
N LYS A 391 -22.12 -18.36 2.00
CA LYS A 391 -23.03 -17.37 1.41
C LYS A 391 -22.71 -17.15 -0.06
N ARG A 392 -21.43 -16.98 -0.42
CA ARG A 392 -21.03 -16.76 -1.82
C ARG A 392 -21.40 -17.95 -2.70
N LYS A 393 -21.29 -19.17 -2.17
CA LYS A 393 -21.78 -20.38 -2.82
C LYS A 393 -23.29 -20.31 -3.07
N ARG A 394 -24.10 -19.97 -2.05
CA ARG A 394 -25.56 -19.77 -2.20
C ARG A 394 -25.91 -18.69 -3.23
N ASP A 395 -25.23 -17.55 -3.19
CA ASP A 395 -25.44 -16.44 -4.13
C ASP A 395 -25.16 -16.89 -5.57
N ARG A 396 -24.14 -17.74 -5.76
CA ARG A 396 -23.81 -18.34 -7.06
C ARG A 396 -24.85 -19.36 -7.51
N GLU A 397 -25.23 -20.30 -6.65
CA GLU A 397 -26.25 -21.31 -6.94
C GLU A 397 -27.57 -20.64 -7.34
N LEU A 398 -27.95 -19.56 -6.65
CA LEU A 398 -29.12 -18.76 -6.99
C LEU A 398 -28.96 -18.03 -8.33
N ALA A 399 -27.78 -17.47 -8.63
CA ALA A 399 -27.50 -16.87 -9.93
C ALA A 399 -27.53 -17.89 -11.08
N GLU A 400 -27.05 -19.12 -10.84
CA GLU A 400 -27.12 -20.22 -11.80
C GLU A 400 -28.58 -20.68 -11.99
N GLN A 401 -29.36 -20.85 -10.92
CA GLN A 401 -30.79 -21.17 -11.00
C GLN A 401 -31.58 -20.11 -11.78
N LEU A 402 -31.33 -18.83 -11.52
CA LEU A 402 -31.95 -17.72 -12.25
C LEU A 402 -31.55 -17.68 -13.73
N ALA A 403 -30.31 -18.08 -14.06
CA ALA A 403 -29.87 -18.18 -15.45
C ALA A 403 -30.52 -19.35 -16.20
N HIS A 404 -30.81 -20.47 -15.51
CA HIS A 404 -31.51 -21.60 -16.10
C HIS A 404 -33.02 -21.34 -16.27
N SER A 405 -33.64 -20.56 -15.38
CA SER A 405 -35.08 -20.28 -15.45
C SER A 405 -35.47 -19.18 -16.43
N SER A 406 -34.55 -18.31 -16.85
CA SER A 406 -34.82 -17.15 -17.72
C SER A 406 -34.75 -17.45 -19.23
N GLY A 407 -35.19 -18.65 -19.64
CA GLY A 407 -35.11 -19.20 -21.00
C GLY A 407 -35.23 -18.16 -22.13
N GLY A 408 -34.15 -17.94 -22.89
CA GLY A 408 -34.20 -17.31 -24.21
C GLY A 408 -33.39 -16.03 -24.43
N ALA A 409 -32.90 -15.34 -23.39
CA ALA A 409 -32.03 -14.17 -23.60
C ALA A 409 -30.56 -14.54 -23.32
N THR A 410 -29.66 -14.21 -24.25
CA THR A 410 -28.19 -14.39 -24.21
C THR A 410 -27.51 -13.63 -23.05
N LYS A 411 -27.89 -13.89 -21.80
CA LYS A 411 -27.17 -13.43 -20.62
C LYS A 411 -25.97 -14.34 -20.43
N LYS A 412 -24.80 -13.76 -20.65
CA LYS A 412 -23.50 -14.38 -20.44
C LYS A 412 -23.46 -14.96 -19.01
N GLN A 413 -23.35 -16.28 -18.88
CA GLN A 413 -23.27 -16.90 -17.56
C GLN A 413 -22.07 -16.33 -16.77
N PRO A 414 -22.22 -16.07 -15.46
CA PRO A 414 -21.13 -15.57 -14.64
C PRO A 414 -20.00 -16.61 -14.61
N GLY A 415 -18.79 -16.18 -15.00
CA GLY A 415 -17.63 -17.07 -15.05
C GLY A 415 -17.19 -17.54 -13.66
N PHE A 416 -16.75 -18.79 -13.54
CA PHE A 416 -16.13 -19.31 -12.33
C PHE A 416 -14.77 -18.62 -12.10
N ASN A 417 -14.61 -17.94 -10.96
CA ASN A 417 -13.42 -17.18 -10.63
C ASN A 417 -12.67 -17.77 -9.42
N LYS A 418 -11.52 -17.16 -9.09
CA LYS A 418 -10.63 -17.60 -8.01
C LYS A 418 -11.31 -17.61 -6.63
N LEU A 419 -12.15 -16.63 -6.32
CA LEU A 419 -12.85 -16.56 -5.03
C LEU A 419 -13.94 -17.62 -4.89
N ASP A 420 -14.52 -18.04 -6.02
CA ASP A 420 -15.48 -19.15 -6.02
C ASP A 420 -14.77 -20.48 -5.73
N LEU A 421 -13.53 -20.65 -6.23
CA LEU A 421 -12.69 -21.79 -5.86
C LEU A 421 -12.39 -21.80 -4.36
N TYR A 422 -12.00 -20.66 -3.78
CA TYR A 422 -11.73 -20.57 -2.35
C TYR A 422 -12.94 -20.99 -1.52
N ALA A 423 -14.13 -20.50 -1.88
CA ALA A 423 -15.36 -20.86 -1.18
C ALA A 423 -15.60 -22.37 -1.18
N VAL A 424 -15.33 -23.07 -2.30
CA VAL A 424 -15.46 -24.53 -2.39
C VAL A 424 -14.39 -25.25 -1.56
N ILE A 425 -13.13 -24.80 -1.64
CA ILE A 425 -12.01 -25.39 -0.89
C ILE A 425 -12.30 -25.36 0.62
N ILE A 426 -12.75 -24.22 1.13
CA ILE A 426 -13.07 -24.01 2.55
C ILE A 426 -14.31 -24.84 2.95
N ASP A 427 -15.41 -24.72 2.22
CA ASP A 427 -16.68 -25.43 2.49
C ASP A 427 -16.50 -26.95 2.53
N LYS A 428 -15.68 -27.49 1.61
CA LYS A 428 -15.44 -28.93 1.46
C LYS A 428 -14.17 -29.42 2.15
N LYS A 429 -13.47 -28.54 2.89
CA LYS A 429 -12.24 -28.84 3.63
C LYS A 429 -11.17 -29.53 2.75
N LEU A 430 -11.00 -29.07 1.52
CA LEU A 430 -10.08 -29.66 0.55
C LEU A 430 -8.65 -29.19 0.84
N ARG A 431 -7.75 -30.13 1.21
CA ARG A 431 -6.37 -29.80 1.62
C ARG A 431 -5.32 -30.08 0.54
N THR A 432 -5.66 -30.87 -0.48
CA THR A 432 -4.70 -31.35 -1.48
C THR A 432 -5.21 -31.12 -2.90
N THR A 433 -4.28 -31.02 -3.86
CA THR A 433 -4.60 -30.85 -5.29
C THR A 433 -5.47 -32.00 -5.79
N SER A 434 -5.15 -33.24 -5.41
CA SER A 434 -5.92 -34.44 -5.75
C SER A 434 -7.35 -34.38 -5.20
N ALA A 435 -7.54 -33.93 -3.95
CA ALA A 435 -8.87 -33.79 -3.37
C ALA A 435 -9.72 -32.75 -4.13
N VAL A 436 -9.12 -31.63 -4.54
CA VAL A 436 -9.80 -30.63 -5.37
C VAL A 436 -10.15 -31.17 -6.74
N MET A 437 -9.24 -31.89 -7.41
CA MET A 437 -9.50 -32.49 -8.72
C MET A 437 -10.61 -33.55 -8.64
N ALA A 438 -10.56 -34.45 -7.65
CA ALA A 438 -11.58 -35.48 -7.44
C ALA A 438 -12.96 -34.86 -7.18
N TYR A 439 -13.03 -33.81 -6.35
CA TYR A 439 -14.27 -33.08 -6.12
C TYR A 439 -14.83 -32.44 -7.40
N VAL A 440 -13.96 -31.80 -8.19
CA VAL A 440 -14.34 -31.12 -9.45
C VAL A 440 -14.83 -32.12 -10.50
N GLN A 441 -14.24 -33.31 -10.56
CA GLN A 441 -14.67 -34.39 -11.44
C GLN A 441 -16.05 -34.95 -11.05
N GLY A 442 -16.29 -35.16 -9.75
CA GLY A 442 -17.56 -35.74 -9.27
C GLY A 442 -18.71 -34.74 -9.16
N PHE A 443 -18.42 -33.49 -8.82
CA PHE A 443 -19.44 -32.50 -8.41
C PHE A 443 -19.25 -31.11 -9.04
N GLY A 444 -18.18 -30.88 -9.80
CA GLY A 444 -17.88 -29.56 -10.36
C GLY A 444 -18.70 -29.23 -11.60
N SER A 445 -19.20 -28.00 -11.69
CA SER A 445 -19.84 -27.49 -12.91
C SER A 445 -18.84 -27.37 -14.07
N GLN A 446 -19.33 -27.31 -15.31
CA GLN A 446 -18.45 -27.18 -16.49
C GLN A 446 -17.51 -25.96 -16.40
N GLN A 447 -18.00 -24.84 -15.86
CA GLN A 447 -17.17 -23.63 -15.66
C GLN A 447 -16.09 -23.86 -14.60
N MET A 448 -16.39 -24.59 -13.52
CA MET A 448 -15.40 -24.98 -12.51
C MET A 448 -14.34 -25.91 -13.10
N GLN A 449 -14.74 -26.92 -13.87
CA GLN A 449 -13.83 -27.83 -14.55
C GLN A 449 -12.87 -27.08 -15.50
N LEU A 450 -13.41 -26.17 -16.32
CA LEU A 450 -12.61 -25.33 -17.22
C LEU A 450 -11.64 -24.41 -16.47
N PHE A 451 -12.07 -23.84 -15.34
CA PHE A 451 -11.20 -23.01 -14.50
C PHE A 451 -10.03 -23.83 -13.94
N ILE A 452 -10.32 -25.01 -13.39
CA ILE A 452 -9.31 -25.89 -12.80
C ILE A 452 -8.34 -26.42 -13.86
N ALA A 453 -8.84 -26.80 -15.05
CA ALA A 453 -7.98 -27.22 -16.16
C ALA A 453 -6.97 -26.12 -16.55
N ARG A 454 -7.38 -24.85 -16.53
CA ARG A 454 -6.48 -23.72 -16.81
C ARG A 454 -5.54 -23.39 -15.65
N ALA A 455 -6.00 -23.57 -14.41
CA ALA A 455 -5.27 -23.21 -13.19
C ALA A 455 -4.49 -24.38 -12.58
N GLN A 456 -4.43 -25.54 -13.23
CA GLN A 456 -3.90 -26.79 -12.68
C GLN A 456 -2.50 -26.65 -12.06
N ARG A 457 -1.59 -25.91 -12.73
CA ARG A 457 -0.22 -25.69 -12.23
C ARG A 457 -0.13 -24.79 -10.99
N LYS A 458 -1.15 -23.95 -10.77
CA LYS A 458 -1.23 -23.00 -9.64
C LYS A 458 -2.20 -23.46 -8.55
N LEU A 459 -2.68 -24.70 -8.64
CA LEU A 459 -3.73 -25.19 -7.75
C LEU A 459 -3.24 -25.33 -6.30
N ALA A 460 -1.98 -25.70 -6.10
CA ALA A 460 -1.35 -25.74 -4.78
C ALA A 460 -1.37 -24.36 -4.11
N ASP A 461 -0.95 -23.32 -4.85
CA ASP A 461 -0.98 -21.92 -4.38
C ASP A 461 -2.42 -21.51 -4.04
N HIS A 462 -3.41 -21.85 -4.88
CA HIS A 462 -4.81 -21.51 -4.61
C HIS A 462 -5.38 -22.20 -3.37
N ILE A 463 -4.94 -23.42 -3.06
CA ILE A 463 -5.31 -24.11 -1.82
C ILE A 463 -4.68 -23.41 -0.62
N SER A 464 -3.38 -23.09 -0.69
CA SER A 464 -2.68 -22.35 0.35
C SER A 464 -3.35 -20.99 0.61
N ASP A 465 -3.55 -20.19 -0.44
CA ASP A 465 -4.18 -18.88 -0.34
C ASP A 465 -5.61 -18.96 0.22
N ALA A 466 -6.37 -20.02 -0.10
CA ALA A 466 -7.73 -20.17 0.40
C ALA A 466 -7.76 -20.39 1.92
N TRP A 467 -6.84 -21.20 2.43
CA TRP A 467 -6.72 -21.44 3.88
C TRP A 467 -6.11 -20.26 4.63
N GLU A 468 -5.18 -19.55 4.01
CA GLU A 468 -4.70 -18.26 4.53
C GLU A 468 -5.85 -17.25 4.60
N TRP A 469 -6.70 -17.19 3.57
CA TRP A 469 -7.87 -16.30 3.55
C TRP A 469 -8.91 -16.66 4.61
N ASP A 470 -9.13 -17.96 4.87
CA ASP A 470 -10.04 -18.45 5.92
C ASP A 470 -9.52 -18.09 7.32
N ALA A 471 -8.22 -18.31 7.55
CA ALA A 471 -7.55 -18.03 8.82
C ALA A 471 -7.27 -16.54 9.04
N ALA A 472 -7.30 -15.69 8.00
CA ALA A 472 -6.88 -14.29 8.06
C ALA A 472 -7.57 -13.49 9.17
N ARG A 473 -8.86 -13.75 9.44
CA ARG A 473 -9.58 -13.04 10.51
C ARG A 473 -9.16 -13.47 11.90
N SER A 474 -9.09 -14.77 12.15
CA SER A 474 -8.59 -15.30 13.42
C SER A 474 -7.14 -14.86 13.66
N LYS A 475 -6.32 -14.91 12.62
CA LYS A 475 -4.93 -14.46 12.68
C LYS A 475 -4.80 -12.96 12.93
N ALA A 476 -5.63 -12.13 12.32
CA ALA A 476 -5.65 -10.68 12.59
C ALA A 476 -6.02 -10.40 14.05
N LEU A 477 -7.04 -11.09 14.59
CA LEU A 477 -7.42 -10.98 16.00
C LEU A 477 -6.28 -11.46 16.93
N GLU A 478 -5.59 -12.55 16.56
CA GLU A 478 -4.43 -13.05 17.30
C GLU A 478 -3.21 -12.11 17.20
N GLU A 479 -3.09 -11.33 16.12
CA GLU A 479 -2.03 -10.33 15.94
C GLU A 479 -2.34 -9.03 16.71
N GLU A 480 -3.62 -8.68 16.88
CA GLU A 480 -4.09 -7.58 17.73
C GLU A 480 -3.97 -7.89 19.22
N GLN A 481 -4.08 -9.17 19.60
CA GLN A 481 -3.91 -9.60 20.98
C GLN A 481 -2.45 -9.39 21.42
N SER A 482 -2.25 -8.54 22.43
CA SER A 482 -0.93 -8.35 23.03
C SER A 482 -0.40 -9.68 23.58
N GLU A 483 0.92 -9.88 23.51
CA GLU A 483 1.58 -11.08 24.04
C GLU A 483 1.30 -11.27 25.54
N TRP A 484 1.10 -10.18 26.27
CA TRP A 484 0.72 -10.22 27.68
C TRP A 484 -0.72 -10.69 27.89
N ASN A 485 -1.68 -10.21 27.09
CA ASN A 485 -3.08 -10.65 27.18
C ASN A 485 -3.22 -12.14 26.84
N LEU A 486 -2.40 -12.64 25.91
CA LEU A 486 -2.31 -14.07 25.60
C LEU A 486 -1.87 -14.87 26.83
N LEU A 487 -0.82 -14.42 27.51
CA LEU A 487 -0.34 -15.06 28.74
C LEU A 487 -1.38 -15.02 29.86
N GLU A 488 -2.05 -13.90 30.08
CA GLU A 488 -3.13 -13.79 31.07
C GLU A 488 -4.28 -14.76 30.76
N ALA A 489 -4.69 -14.84 29.48
CA ALA A 489 -5.72 -15.78 29.04
C ALA A 489 -5.31 -17.24 29.29
N LEU A 490 -4.06 -17.61 28.97
CA LEU A 490 -3.53 -18.95 29.22
C LEU A 490 -3.41 -19.26 30.72
N ALA A 491 -2.99 -18.27 31.53
CA ALA A 491 -2.87 -18.42 32.98
C ALA A 491 -4.22 -18.61 33.68
N MET A 492 -5.31 -18.06 33.12
CA MET A 492 -6.67 -18.31 33.60
C MET A 492 -7.25 -19.65 33.13
N GLY A 493 -6.63 -20.27 32.11
CA GLY A 493 -7.04 -21.58 31.60
C GLY A 493 -6.71 -22.72 32.57
N LEU A 494 -7.45 -23.82 32.45
CA LEU A 494 -7.08 -25.07 33.12
C LEU A 494 -5.90 -25.70 32.37
N CYS A 495 -4.86 -26.10 33.10
CA CYS A 495 -3.79 -26.92 32.54
C CYS A 495 -4.37 -28.25 32.05
N SER A 496 -4.02 -28.65 30.83
CA SER A 496 -4.60 -29.83 30.17
C SER A 496 -4.03 -31.18 30.67
N GLY A 497 -3.01 -31.16 31.54
CA GLY A 497 -2.33 -32.36 32.04
C GLY A 497 -2.69 -32.73 33.49
N THR A 498 -2.66 -34.03 33.81
CA THR A 498 -2.90 -34.56 35.17
C THR A 498 -1.70 -34.39 36.12
N SER A 499 -0.49 -34.18 35.59
CA SER A 499 0.71 -33.76 36.32
C SER A 499 1.51 -32.79 35.44
N CYS A 500 1.86 -31.62 35.98
CA CYS A 500 2.69 -30.66 35.26
C CYS A 500 4.17 -30.94 35.55
N ASP A 501 4.74 -31.89 34.80
CA ASP A 501 6.13 -32.32 34.98
C ASP A 501 7.11 -31.15 34.82
N TRP A 502 6.80 -30.20 33.93
CA TRP A 502 7.54 -28.95 33.81
C TRP A 502 7.54 -28.14 35.11
N ARG A 503 6.38 -27.96 35.77
CA ARG A 503 6.30 -27.19 37.02
C ARG A 503 7.14 -27.84 38.11
N ALA A 504 7.13 -29.18 38.20
CA ALA A 504 7.97 -29.91 39.14
C ALA A 504 9.45 -29.67 38.86
N GLY A 505 9.89 -29.80 37.60
CA GLY A 505 11.27 -29.51 37.19
C GLY A 505 11.68 -28.04 37.43
N ALA A 506 10.77 -27.09 37.18
CA ALA A 506 11.00 -25.68 37.44
C ALA A 506 11.13 -25.39 38.94
N SER A 507 10.26 -25.97 39.77
CA SER A 507 10.35 -25.85 41.23
C SER A 507 11.66 -26.42 41.77
N GLU A 508 12.12 -27.56 41.24
CA GLU A 508 13.41 -28.13 41.59
C GLU A 508 14.59 -27.22 41.15
N PHE A 509 14.55 -26.68 39.94
CA PHE A 509 15.54 -25.73 39.45
C PHE A 509 15.66 -24.51 40.37
N PHE A 510 14.53 -23.90 40.77
CA PHE A 510 14.54 -22.75 41.67
C PHE A 510 14.99 -23.13 43.08
N ALA A 511 14.60 -24.30 43.59
CA ALA A 511 15.06 -24.78 44.90
C ALA A 511 16.58 -24.96 44.94
N ARG A 512 17.17 -25.58 43.91
CA ARG A 512 18.63 -25.80 43.81
C ARG A 512 19.41 -24.49 43.62
N ASN A 513 18.81 -23.49 42.97
CA ASN A 513 19.45 -22.20 42.66
C ASN A 513 18.91 -21.03 43.52
N ALA A 514 18.25 -21.29 44.65
CA ALA A 514 17.59 -20.26 45.46
C ALA A 514 18.52 -19.15 45.98
N HIS A 515 19.82 -19.44 46.10
CA HIS A 515 20.84 -18.50 46.56
C HIS A 515 21.33 -17.54 45.46
N THR A 516 21.10 -17.86 44.19
CA THR A 516 21.56 -17.06 43.03
C THR A 516 20.44 -16.59 42.11
N ILE A 517 19.28 -17.25 42.14
CA ILE A 517 18.12 -16.93 41.31
C ILE A 517 16.88 -16.79 42.19
N ASN A 518 16.29 -15.60 42.19
CA ASN A 518 14.98 -15.36 42.79
C ASN A 518 13.88 -15.58 41.72
N GLU A 519 12.96 -16.53 41.96
CA GLU A 519 11.85 -16.84 41.03
C GLU A 519 11.00 -15.60 40.71
N GLY A 520 10.66 -14.81 41.73
CA GLY A 520 9.83 -13.61 41.57
C GLY A 520 10.53 -12.51 40.77
N GLU A 521 11.84 -12.34 40.95
CA GLU A 521 12.64 -11.37 40.19
C GLU A 521 12.76 -11.76 38.72
N LEU A 522 13.02 -13.04 38.43
CA LEU A 522 13.05 -13.55 37.05
C LEU A 522 11.68 -13.40 36.37
N ALA A 523 10.60 -13.76 37.07
CA ALA A 523 9.24 -13.58 36.57
C ALA A 523 8.92 -12.09 36.30
N ALA A 524 9.29 -11.18 37.19
CA ALA A 524 9.09 -9.75 37.01
C ALA A 524 9.94 -9.19 35.85
N ALA A 525 11.15 -9.70 35.64
CA ALA A 525 11.99 -9.31 34.51
C ALA A 525 11.39 -9.76 33.17
N LEU A 526 10.94 -11.03 33.08
CA LEU A 526 10.22 -11.54 31.91
C LEU A 526 8.94 -10.74 31.64
N ALA A 527 8.12 -10.50 32.66
CA ALA A 527 6.88 -9.75 32.53
C ALA A 527 7.12 -8.33 32.00
N ARG A 528 8.15 -7.63 32.49
CA ARG A 528 8.51 -6.29 31.99
C ARG A 528 8.84 -6.32 30.50
N VAL A 529 9.72 -7.23 30.06
CA VAL A 529 10.12 -7.30 28.65
C VAL A 529 8.98 -7.76 27.75
N ILE A 530 8.08 -8.63 28.21
CA ILE A 530 6.90 -9.02 27.44
C ILE A 530 5.92 -7.84 27.28
N LYS A 531 5.69 -7.05 28.34
CA LYS A 531 4.76 -5.92 28.30
C LYS A 531 5.26 -4.73 27.50
N SER A 532 6.52 -4.35 27.67
CA SER A 532 7.06 -3.10 27.12
C SER A 532 8.12 -3.29 26.04
N GLY A 533 8.51 -4.53 25.76
CA GLY A 533 9.71 -4.83 24.98
C GLY A 533 11.00 -4.55 25.76
N PRO A 534 12.16 -4.88 25.16
CA PRO A 534 13.46 -4.60 25.74
C PRO A 534 13.73 -3.09 25.74
N SER A 535 14.35 -2.59 26.79
CA SER A 535 14.78 -1.18 26.87
C SER A 535 15.92 -1.03 27.88
N LYS A 536 16.41 0.21 28.08
CA LYS A 536 17.42 0.48 29.12
C LYS A 536 16.92 0.14 30.54
N THR A 537 15.60 0.24 30.76
CA THR A 537 14.95 -0.04 32.06
C THR A 537 14.33 -1.44 32.11
N ALA A 538 13.85 -1.96 30.98
CA ALA A 538 13.40 -3.33 30.82
C ALA A 538 14.51 -4.18 30.20
N ARG A 539 15.52 -4.51 31.02
CA ARG A 539 16.68 -5.30 30.59
C ARG A 539 16.27 -6.75 30.31
N VAL A 540 16.92 -7.35 29.31
CA VAL A 540 16.59 -8.71 28.85
C VAL A 540 17.06 -9.76 29.86
N PRO A 541 16.18 -10.64 30.36
CA PRO A 541 16.58 -11.76 31.21
C PRO A 541 17.58 -12.69 30.50
N LEU A 542 18.70 -12.95 31.15
CA LEU A 542 19.74 -13.86 30.66
C LEU A 542 20.07 -14.90 31.75
N ILE A 543 19.70 -16.16 31.54
CA ILE A 543 20.01 -17.26 32.47
C ILE A 543 21.34 -17.88 32.07
N THR A 544 22.34 -17.75 32.93
CA THR A 544 23.71 -18.24 32.73
C THR A 544 24.00 -19.40 33.66
N GLY A 545 24.94 -20.28 33.30
CA GLY A 545 25.34 -21.39 34.17
C GLY A 545 26.10 -22.48 33.41
N PRO A 546 26.57 -23.54 34.08
CA PRO A 546 27.25 -24.64 33.40
C PRO A 546 26.31 -25.41 32.46
N THR A 547 26.88 -26.29 31.64
CA THR A 547 26.11 -27.27 30.87
C THR A 547 25.24 -28.10 31.83
N ASN A 548 24.01 -28.45 31.42
CA ASN A 548 23.04 -29.22 32.20
C ASN A 548 22.54 -28.56 33.51
N ALA A 549 22.63 -27.25 33.64
CA ALA A 549 22.02 -26.53 34.77
C ALA A 549 20.49 -26.29 34.64
N GLY A 550 19.79 -26.95 33.71
CA GLY A 550 18.34 -26.75 33.49
C GLY A 550 17.92 -25.38 32.95
N LYS A 551 18.85 -24.59 32.39
CA LYS A 551 18.60 -23.22 31.92
C LYS A 551 17.53 -23.13 30.85
N SER A 552 17.62 -23.97 29.81
CA SER A 552 16.68 -24.02 28.69
C SER A 552 15.31 -24.50 29.16
N THR A 553 15.28 -25.52 30.05
CA THR A 553 14.05 -26.09 30.63
C THR A 553 13.11 -25.05 31.24
N ILE A 554 13.63 -23.99 31.86
CA ILE A 554 12.81 -22.91 32.42
C ILE A 554 12.13 -22.06 31.36
N LEU A 555 12.73 -21.94 30.17
CA LEU A 555 12.26 -21.10 29.07
C LEU A 555 11.64 -21.90 27.91
N ASP A 556 11.76 -23.23 27.90
CA ASP A 556 11.16 -24.12 26.89
C ASP A 556 9.65 -23.87 26.65
N PRO A 557 8.81 -23.57 27.67
CA PRO A 557 7.39 -23.28 27.43
C PRO A 557 7.11 -22.05 26.56
N ILE A 558 8.09 -21.20 26.26
CA ILE A 558 7.93 -20.05 25.37
C ILE A 558 7.41 -20.50 24.00
N ASP A 559 7.86 -21.66 23.49
CA ASP A 559 7.39 -22.21 22.23
C ASP A 559 5.96 -22.72 22.29
N GLU A 560 5.54 -23.25 23.43
CA GLU A 560 4.15 -23.69 23.66
C GLU A 560 3.20 -22.48 23.79
N VAL A 561 3.65 -21.42 24.47
CA VAL A 561 2.86 -20.21 24.71
C VAL A 561 2.67 -19.40 23.43
N PHE A 562 3.76 -19.10 22.71
CA PHE A 562 3.70 -18.20 21.55
C PHE A 562 3.61 -18.95 20.21
N GLY A 563 3.84 -20.26 20.23
CA GLY A 563 4.00 -21.10 19.05
C GLY A 563 5.42 -21.00 18.49
N ALA A 564 6.11 -22.13 18.30
CA ALA A 564 7.48 -22.20 17.76
C ALA A 564 7.67 -21.42 16.44
N ALA A 565 6.63 -21.33 15.59
CA ALA A 565 6.68 -20.54 14.36
C ALA A 565 6.76 -19.02 14.62
N SER A 566 6.22 -18.55 15.74
CA SER A 566 6.21 -17.15 16.19
C SER A 566 7.41 -16.81 17.09
N VAL A 567 8.19 -17.79 17.54
CA VAL A 567 9.40 -17.57 18.32
C VAL A 567 10.60 -17.46 17.39
N PHE A 568 11.47 -16.47 17.62
CA PHE A 568 12.74 -16.33 16.93
C PHE A 568 13.84 -16.95 17.79
N HIS A 569 14.43 -18.02 17.28
CA HIS A 569 15.50 -18.76 17.95
C HIS A 569 16.88 -18.27 17.58
N THR A 570 17.89 -18.71 18.33
CA THR A 570 19.31 -18.46 18.08
C THR A 570 19.67 -18.76 16.63
N PRO A 571 20.11 -17.76 15.85
CA PRO A 571 20.55 -18.00 14.48
C PRO A 571 21.85 -18.79 14.48
N ALA A 572 22.10 -19.54 13.40
CA ALA A 572 23.37 -20.23 13.22
C ALA A 572 24.52 -19.21 13.20
N LEU A 573 25.55 -19.48 14.00
CA LEU A 573 26.78 -18.70 14.00
C LEU A 573 27.39 -18.72 12.59
N GLY A 574 27.69 -17.55 12.02
CA GLY A 574 28.13 -17.45 10.63
C GLY A 574 27.06 -16.92 9.66
N SER A 575 25.78 -16.86 10.06
CA SER A 575 24.69 -16.49 9.15
C SER A 575 24.74 -15.02 8.73
N SER A 576 24.74 -14.75 7.43
CA SER A 576 24.81 -13.39 6.86
C SER A 576 23.52 -12.58 7.00
N MET A 577 22.38 -13.23 7.23
CA MET A 577 21.06 -12.59 7.39
C MET A 577 20.37 -13.12 8.65
N ALA A 578 21.13 -13.22 9.73
CA ALA A 578 20.73 -13.84 11.00
C ALA A 578 19.37 -13.34 11.52
N LEU A 579 19.10 -12.04 11.40
CA LEU A 579 17.90 -11.39 11.93
C LEU A 579 16.76 -11.23 10.91
N SER A 580 16.91 -11.70 9.67
CA SER A 580 15.92 -11.48 8.60
C SER A 580 14.52 -12.00 8.93
N ASN A 581 14.42 -13.10 9.71
CA ASN A 581 13.15 -13.66 10.16
C ASN A 581 12.40 -12.76 11.15
N LEU A 582 13.06 -11.80 11.83
CA LEU A 582 12.38 -10.84 12.71
C LEU A 582 11.49 -9.87 11.93
N VAL A 583 11.84 -9.61 10.66
CA VAL A 583 11.16 -8.63 9.81
C VAL A 583 10.27 -9.30 8.77
N THR A 584 10.67 -10.47 8.29
CA THR A 584 9.95 -11.19 7.21
C THR A 584 8.85 -12.10 7.73
N LYS A 585 8.83 -12.41 9.03
CA LYS A 585 7.82 -13.29 9.66
C LYS A 585 7.21 -12.60 10.87
N PRO A 586 5.94 -12.89 11.20
CA PRO A 586 5.26 -12.31 12.36
C PRO A 586 5.77 -12.99 13.64
N LYS A 587 6.93 -12.55 14.13
CA LYS A 587 7.50 -13.04 15.39
C LYS A 587 6.83 -12.35 16.58
N LYS A 588 6.58 -13.10 17.64
CA LYS A 588 5.98 -12.64 18.91
C LYS A 588 7.01 -12.59 20.04
N PHE A 589 8.05 -13.42 19.98
CA PHE A 589 9.06 -13.51 21.04
C PHE A 589 10.44 -13.83 20.47
N ILE A 590 11.51 -13.36 21.10
CA ILE A 590 12.90 -13.77 20.81
C ILE A 590 13.40 -14.66 21.96
N PHE A 591 13.74 -15.90 21.65
CA PHE A 591 14.34 -16.83 22.60
C PHE A 591 15.71 -17.28 22.10
N LEU A 592 16.77 -16.71 22.65
CA LEU A 592 18.14 -17.06 22.26
C LEU A 592 18.72 -18.08 23.23
N ASP A 593 18.54 -19.35 22.92
CA ASP A 593 19.13 -20.47 23.68
C ASP A 593 20.63 -20.65 23.37
N ASP A 594 21.42 -20.91 24.42
CA ASP A 594 22.89 -20.99 24.44
C ASP A 594 23.60 -19.85 23.67
N TYR A 595 23.07 -18.62 23.80
CA TYR A 595 23.54 -17.46 23.07
C TYR A 595 24.73 -16.77 23.76
N ARG A 596 25.81 -16.56 23.00
CA ARG A 596 27.06 -15.92 23.48
C ARG A 596 27.24 -14.56 22.79
N PRO A 597 26.85 -13.43 23.42
CA PRO A 597 26.82 -12.13 22.75
C PRO A 597 28.15 -11.72 22.12
N VAL A 598 29.26 -11.95 22.82
CA VAL A 598 30.60 -11.59 22.34
C VAL A 598 31.01 -12.42 21.12
N GLU A 599 30.71 -13.72 21.13
CA GLU A 599 31.02 -14.62 20.02
C GLU A 599 30.23 -14.24 18.75
N PHE A 600 28.93 -13.98 18.88
CA PHE A 600 28.07 -13.56 17.77
C PHE A 600 28.44 -12.18 17.18
N ALA A 601 29.01 -11.30 18.01
CA ALA A 601 29.57 -10.02 17.57
C ALA A 601 30.96 -10.15 16.92
N THR A 602 31.63 -11.28 17.09
CA THR A 602 33.00 -11.52 16.59
C THR A 602 33.01 -12.40 15.32
N VAL A 603 32.14 -13.41 15.22
CA VAL A 603 32.14 -14.43 14.15
C VAL A 603 30.92 -14.25 13.23
N PRO A 604 31.04 -14.33 11.88
CA PRO A 604 32.22 -14.66 11.06
C PRO A 604 33.01 -13.44 10.54
N ARG A 605 34.31 -13.64 10.31
CA ARG A 605 35.18 -12.67 9.60
C ARG A 605 34.94 -12.74 8.09
N ARG A 606 34.00 -11.90 7.66
CA ARG A 606 33.68 -11.44 6.29
C ARG A 606 32.41 -12.05 5.66
N PRO A 607 31.52 -11.19 5.12
CA PRO A 607 31.64 -9.72 5.17
C PRO A 607 31.30 -9.11 6.55
N CYS A 608 30.46 -9.74 7.39
CA CYS A 608 29.96 -9.16 8.65
C CYS A 608 29.80 -10.21 9.77
N PRO A 609 29.90 -9.82 11.06
CA PRO A 609 29.56 -10.69 12.18
C PRO A 609 28.08 -11.10 12.15
N THR A 610 27.73 -12.22 12.80
CA THR A 610 26.37 -12.77 12.79
C THR A 610 25.37 -11.78 13.37
N ILE A 611 25.69 -11.20 14.53
CA ILE A 611 24.94 -10.08 15.11
C ILE A 611 25.96 -9.03 15.56
N PRO A 612 26.14 -7.93 14.80
CA PRO A 612 27.07 -6.87 15.17
C PRO A 612 26.77 -6.30 16.57
N LEU A 613 27.81 -5.89 17.30
CA LEU A 613 27.68 -5.26 18.63
C LEU A 613 26.62 -4.14 18.65
N VAL A 614 26.69 -3.21 17.69
CA VAL A 614 25.75 -2.09 17.60
C VAL A 614 24.31 -2.59 17.41
N THR A 615 24.12 -3.64 16.62
CA THR A 615 22.82 -4.28 16.41
C THR A 615 22.31 -4.92 17.68
N PHE A 616 23.17 -5.65 18.42
CA PHE A 616 22.81 -6.21 19.72
C PHE A 616 22.37 -5.11 20.72
N LEU A 617 23.14 -4.02 20.83
CA LEU A 617 22.82 -2.93 21.76
C LEU A 617 21.52 -2.21 21.42
N LYS A 618 21.20 -2.06 20.13
CA LYS A 618 19.95 -1.46 19.66
C LYS A 618 18.76 -2.40 19.83
N LEU A 619 18.92 -3.67 19.46
CA LEU A 619 17.90 -4.71 19.58
C LEU A 619 17.50 -4.91 21.05
N MET A 620 18.48 -5.14 21.94
CA MET A 620 18.24 -5.33 23.38
C MET A 620 17.97 -4.00 24.11
N GLY A 621 18.05 -2.87 23.42
CA GLY A 621 17.70 -1.55 23.93
C GLY A 621 16.35 -1.02 23.42
N GLY A 622 15.63 -1.77 22.58
CA GLY A 622 14.35 -1.35 21.99
C GLY A 622 14.46 -0.16 21.04
N GLN A 623 15.63 0.03 20.42
CA GLN A 623 15.92 1.12 19.48
C GLN A 623 15.72 0.66 18.03
N TRP A 624 15.59 1.62 17.10
CA TRP A 624 15.56 1.35 15.67
C TRP A 624 16.94 0.91 15.14
N PHE A 625 16.97 -0.13 14.31
CA PHE A 625 18.16 -0.65 13.63
C PHE A 625 17.81 -1.23 12.26
N GLU A 626 18.78 -1.31 11.35
CA GLU A 626 18.59 -1.92 10.04
C GLU A 626 18.85 -3.43 10.10
N VAL A 627 17.94 -4.20 9.49
CA VAL A 627 18.08 -5.65 9.29
C VAL A 627 18.34 -5.92 7.82
N GLN A 628 19.42 -6.65 7.54
CA GLN A 628 19.71 -7.13 6.20
C GLN A 628 18.75 -8.27 5.81
N VAL A 629 18.11 -8.13 4.65
CA VAL A 629 17.20 -9.12 4.04
C VAL A 629 17.60 -9.37 2.59
N SER A 630 17.11 -10.45 1.99
CA SER A 630 17.36 -10.71 0.58
C SER A 630 16.78 -9.58 -0.30
N GLN A 631 17.57 -9.13 -1.28
CA GLN A 631 17.16 -8.10 -2.25
C GLN A 631 15.94 -8.51 -3.09
N SER A 632 15.62 -9.80 -3.14
CA SER A 632 14.41 -10.31 -3.79
C SER A 632 13.12 -9.84 -3.12
N PHE A 633 13.16 -9.44 -1.84
CA PHE A 633 11.98 -9.05 -1.07
C PHE A 633 11.90 -7.53 -0.80
N ASN A 634 13.04 -6.83 -0.72
CA ASN A 634 13.14 -5.39 -0.43
C ASN A 634 14.47 -4.82 -0.96
N ASN A 635 14.75 -3.51 -0.79
CA ASN A 635 16.00 -2.85 -1.17
C ASN A 635 17.28 -3.39 -0.47
N GLY A 636 17.21 -4.54 0.22
CA GLY A 636 18.31 -5.21 0.90
C GLY A 636 18.39 -4.93 2.40
N ASN A 637 17.85 -3.79 2.87
CA ASN A 637 17.81 -3.40 4.28
C ASN A 637 16.40 -2.97 4.66
N VAL A 638 15.96 -3.31 5.87
CA VAL A 638 14.66 -2.90 6.42
C VAL A 638 14.86 -2.36 7.84
N ASP A 639 14.30 -1.20 8.13
CA ASP A 639 14.27 -0.65 9.48
C ASP A 639 13.39 -1.52 10.39
N CYS A 640 13.96 -1.90 11.53
CA CYS A 640 13.33 -2.74 12.53
C CYS A 640 13.45 -2.09 13.91
N ARG A 641 12.40 -2.20 14.71
CA ARG A 641 12.43 -1.94 16.15
C ARG A 641 11.70 -3.09 16.83
N TRP A 642 12.38 -3.76 17.76
CA TRP A 642 11.76 -4.83 18.52
C TRP A 642 11.11 -4.28 19.78
N THR A 643 9.81 -4.54 19.94
CA THR A 643 8.99 -4.04 21.06
C THR A 643 8.33 -5.16 21.84
N LYS A 644 8.74 -6.42 21.62
CA LYS A 644 8.11 -7.61 22.20
C LYS A 644 9.06 -8.34 23.15
N GLY A 645 8.61 -9.47 23.70
CA GLY A 645 9.37 -10.29 24.63
C GLY A 645 10.72 -10.78 24.08
N VAL A 646 11.72 -10.83 24.97
CA VAL A 646 13.06 -11.38 24.70
C VAL A 646 13.54 -12.11 25.95
N ALA A 647 14.13 -13.29 25.80
CA ALA A 647 14.86 -13.99 26.85
C ALA A 647 16.06 -14.75 26.25
N MET A 648 17.08 -14.98 27.07
CA MET A 648 18.30 -15.65 26.64
C MET A 648 18.75 -16.69 27.67
N THR A 649 19.40 -17.75 27.22
CA THR A 649 20.25 -18.60 28.06
C THR A 649 21.67 -18.58 27.52
N ALA A 650 22.65 -18.84 28.37
CA ALA A 650 24.03 -18.98 27.93
C ALA A 650 24.86 -19.84 28.90
N LYS A 651 25.95 -20.43 28.39
CA LYS A 651 27.02 -20.92 29.26
C LYS A 651 27.74 -19.75 29.93
N LEU A 652 28.03 -19.86 31.23
CA LEU A 652 28.73 -18.80 31.96
C LEU A 652 30.21 -18.69 31.53
N ASP A 653 30.83 -19.84 31.24
CA ASP A 653 32.23 -19.93 30.85
C ASP A 653 32.49 -19.29 29.48
N GLY A 654 33.41 -18.33 29.45
CA GLY A 654 33.76 -17.53 28.28
C GLY A 654 32.67 -16.58 27.77
N LEU A 655 31.60 -16.35 28.54
CA LEU A 655 30.46 -15.54 28.09
C LEU A 655 30.83 -14.08 27.79
N TRP A 656 31.71 -13.53 28.63
CA TRP A 656 32.10 -12.12 28.66
C TRP A 656 33.60 -11.92 28.46
N ASP A 657 34.27 -12.89 27.84
CA ASP A 657 35.70 -12.80 27.56
C ASP A 657 35.95 -11.83 26.41
N PRO A 658 36.84 -10.85 26.56
CA PRO A 658 37.13 -9.89 25.51
C PRO A 658 37.79 -10.57 24.30
N THR A 659 37.49 -10.05 23.11
CA THR A 659 38.12 -10.49 21.87
C THR A 659 38.86 -9.31 21.25
N PRO A 660 39.72 -9.53 20.23
CA PRO A 660 40.37 -8.42 19.52
C PRO A 660 39.41 -7.42 18.86
N VAL A 661 38.12 -7.78 18.70
CA VAL A 661 37.09 -6.96 18.06
C VAL A 661 36.11 -6.36 19.08
N VAL A 662 35.87 -7.05 20.20
CA VAL A 662 34.94 -6.62 21.25
C VAL A 662 35.74 -6.29 22.50
N SER A 663 35.84 -4.99 22.81
CA SER A 663 36.60 -4.50 23.95
C SER A 663 35.89 -4.75 25.29
N GLN A 664 36.61 -4.55 26.39
CA GLN A 664 36.02 -4.63 27.73
C GLN A 664 34.88 -3.61 27.94
N GLU A 665 34.97 -2.43 27.33
CA GLU A 665 33.91 -1.42 27.43
C GLU A 665 32.67 -1.85 26.65
N ASP A 666 32.84 -2.45 25.48
CA ASP A 666 31.74 -3.02 24.70
C ASP A 666 31.00 -4.10 25.48
N ILE A 667 31.74 -4.96 26.21
CA ILE A 667 31.18 -5.97 27.11
C ILE A 667 30.34 -5.31 28.21
N ARG A 668 30.83 -4.24 28.85
CA ARG A 668 30.04 -3.50 29.86
C ARG A 668 28.76 -2.94 29.26
N HIS A 669 28.81 -2.42 28.03
CA HIS A 669 27.62 -1.97 27.33
C HIS A 669 26.64 -3.11 27.02
N MET A 670 27.12 -4.28 26.60
CA MET A 670 26.27 -5.45 26.40
C MET A 670 25.64 -5.91 27.72
N GLN A 671 26.42 -6.01 28.80
CA GLN A 671 25.94 -6.35 30.14
C GLN A 671 24.88 -5.37 30.64
N SER A 672 24.99 -4.07 30.32
CA SER A 672 23.99 -3.07 30.68
C SER A 672 22.61 -3.28 30.04
N ARG A 673 22.51 -4.13 29.01
CA ARG A 673 21.25 -4.47 28.31
C ARG A 673 20.58 -5.74 28.84
N VAL A 674 21.27 -6.52 29.66
CA VAL A 674 20.78 -7.79 30.18
C VAL A 674 20.63 -7.74 31.70
N HIS A 675 19.73 -8.56 32.21
CA HIS A 675 19.59 -8.86 33.63
C HIS A 675 20.02 -10.31 33.83
N GLN A 676 21.25 -10.51 34.29
CA GLN A 676 21.86 -11.84 34.37
C GLN A 676 21.42 -12.58 35.64
N PHE A 677 20.90 -13.79 35.46
CA PHE A 677 20.59 -14.75 36.52
C PHE A 677 21.58 -15.92 36.39
N THR A 678 22.24 -16.33 37.46
CA THR A 678 23.31 -17.34 37.39
C THR A 678 22.88 -18.62 38.07
N ALA A 679 22.60 -19.67 37.30
CA ALA A 679 22.39 -21.02 37.81
C ALA A 679 23.75 -21.64 38.15
N SER A 680 23.98 -21.88 39.45
CA SER A 680 25.23 -22.43 39.97
C SER A 680 25.19 -23.96 40.10
N ALA A 681 24.00 -24.55 40.25
CA ALA A 681 23.82 -25.99 40.39
C ALA A 681 23.59 -26.68 39.03
N GLN A 682 24.27 -27.81 38.79
CA GLN A 682 23.90 -28.74 37.73
C GLN A 682 22.67 -29.54 38.19
N ILE A 683 21.74 -29.80 37.26
CA ILE A 683 20.52 -30.58 37.53
C ILE A 683 20.77 -32.06 37.29
#